data_AF-A0A419J9H5-F1
#
_entry.id   AF-A0A419J9H5-F1
#
_cell.length_a   1.000
_cell.length_b   1.000
_cell.length_c   1.000
_cell.angle_alpha   90.00
_cell.angle_beta   90.00
_cell.angle_gamma   90.00
#
_symmetry.space_group_name_H-M   'P 1'
#
loop_
_entity.id
_entity.type
_entity.pdbx_description
1 polymer ?
#
loop_
_entity_poly.entity_id
_entity_poly.type
_entity_poly.pdbx_seq_one_letter_code
_entity_poly.pdbx_strand_id
1 'polypeptide(L)'
;MERRKKMGSAAFVVVLVFSIFATLPFATATPDVIYVPDDYPTIKEGASSRDIKDRNLVAKAPPEEAWNKTFGGTNWDEARSVQQTSDGGYIIAGFTESYGAGKRDFWLVKTDSNGNEEWNKTFGGTDRDAAYSVQQTSDGGYIIAGYTESYGAGYDDFWLVKTDSNGNEEWNKTFGGISSDWAYSVQQTSDGGYILAGYTWSYGAGKRCDFWLVKTDFEGNEEWNKTFGGTDWDEASSVQQTSDGGYIIAGGTRSYGAGRCDFWLVKTDFEGNEEWNKTFGGTSSDWAYSVQETSDGGYIIAGETGSYGAGEDFWLVKTDFNGNEEWKKTFGGISSDWASSVQQTSDGGYIIAGFTWSYGAGGYDFWLVKVKGESAGLKVHNLNTGEDFATIQAAIDDNDTKDGHIITVDPGTYTENVDVTKSLTIRSTSGNPADTIVQAANPNDHVFEITANYVNISGFTVVGATRYPRAGICLASGVNYCIISNNNISNTCFGIKLDNSNNNMILINNVSNNEGGIYLYYSSNNTLINNTANSNNNYHAICLYYSSNNTLTNNTASSNYHYGISLYHSNNNSLINNIAKANTDCSIILSSSCNNTLVNNNANSNNHEGIFLTSSCNNILTNNTASDNTFGIYLYSSSNNNILAKNNLKSNVHYGITLSSSSNNTFTNNVVTNNSKGIALFLTSNNNSFENNILSNNFEGIAFSSSNKNIIYLNNFINNTYNAFSSSSTNTWNSTEKITYTYNGNQYTSYLGNYWSDYKGSDADGDGIGDTPYSIDSDNDNYPLMEPWGGEQLPDLTLSSSDISFSNPNPAIGETITITATIHNIGNAAASN
;
A
#
# COMPACT_ATOMS: atom_id res chain seq x y z
N MET A 1 42.23 -19.90 33.45
CA MET A 1 43.32 -20.89 33.33
C MET A 1 42.84 -21.94 32.35
N GLU A 2 43.16 -21.78 31.07
CA GLU A 2 44.29 -22.44 30.37
C GLU A 2 44.11 -23.97 30.25
N ARG A 3 44.30 -24.66 29.12
CA ARG A 3 44.67 -24.32 27.73
C ARG A 3 44.50 -25.59 26.87
N ARG A 4 43.91 -25.41 25.67
CA ARG A 4 44.22 -25.93 24.32
C ARG A 4 45.00 -27.26 24.09
N LYS A 5 44.49 -28.01 23.10
CA LYS A 5 45.11 -28.64 21.87
C LYS A 5 44.66 -30.12 21.71
N LYS A 6 44.39 -30.70 20.53
CA LYS A 6 44.36 -30.29 19.11
C LYS A 6 43.69 -31.44 18.29
N MET A 7 42.87 -31.07 17.31
CA MET A 7 42.66 -31.59 15.94
C MET A 7 42.90 -33.07 15.54
N GLY A 8 41.94 -33.55 14.74
CA GLY A 8 41.99 -34.65 13.74
C GLY A 8 40.63 -35.37 13.77
N SER A 9 39.79 -35.46 12.74
CA SER A 9 39.96 -35.51 11.29
C SER A 9 38.64 -35.08 10.61
N ALA A 10 38.74 -34.36 9.49
CA ALA A 10 37.60 -33.99 8.64
C ALA A 10 37.10 -35.20 7.83
N ALA A 11 35.80 -35.45 7.90
CA ALA A 11 35.07 -36.25 6.90
C ALA A 11 34.03 -35.32 6.27
N PHE A 12 34.21 -35.04 4.98
CA PHE A 12 33.22 -34.38 4.14
C PHE A 12 32.00 -35.30 4.02
N VAL A 13 30.85 -34.85 4.51
CA VAL A 13 29.55 -35.39 4.13
C VAL A 13 28.86 -34.30 3.30
N VAL A 14 28.75 -34.57 2.00
CA VAL A 14 27.92 -33.82 1.07
C VAL A 14 26.47 -34.09 1.46
N VAL A 15 25.81 -33.12 2.09
CA VAL A 15 24.36 -33.14 2.27
C VAL A 15 23.76 -32.42 1.07
N LEU A 16 23.21 -33.20 0.14
CA LEU A 16 22.26 -32.73 -0.87
C LEU A 16 21.01 -32.23 -0.14
N VAL A 17 20.88 -30.92 -0.01
CA VAL A 17 19.64 -30.28 0.45
C VAL A 17 18.76 -30.07 -0.79
N PHE A 18 17.70 -30.88 -0.93
CA PHE A 18 16.57 -30.55 -1.77
C PHE A 18 15.72 -29.51 -1.02
N SER A 19 15.77 -28.25 -1.46
CA SER A 19 14.91 -27.18 -0.96
C SER A 19 13.58 -27.20 -1.73
N ILE A 20 12.55 -27.81 -1.15
CA ILE A 20 11.16 -27.59 -1.56
C ILE A 20 10.62 -26.48 -0.64
N PHE A 21 10.43 -25.27 -1.17
CA PHE A 21 9.70 -24.22 -0.49
C PHE A 21 8.27 -24.19 -1.01
N ALA A 22 7.33 -24.66 -0.19
CA ALA A 22 5.92 -24.38 -0.34
C ALA A 22 5.64 -22.98 0.22
N THR A 23 5.18 -22.07 -0.63
CA THR A 23 4.61 -20.77 -0.23
C THR A 23 3.21 -21.00 0.34
N LEU A 24 2.98 -20.57 1.58
CA LEU A 24 1.63 -20.41 2.15
C LEU A 24 0.96 -19.18 1.53
N PRO A 25 -0.29 -19.26 1.03
CA PRO A 25 -1.02 -18.07 0.60
C PRO A 25 -1.70 -17.41 1.82
N PHE A 26 -1.35 -16.16 2.08
CA PHE A 26 -2.26 -15.23 2.76
C PHE A 26 -3.35 -14.84 1.76
N ALA A 27 -4.59 -14.84 2.23
CA ALA A 27 -5.76 -14.42 1.46
C ALA A 27 -5.61 -12.98 0.94
N THR A 28 -5.65 -12.81 -0.37
CA THR A 28 -5.87 -11.51 -1.02
C THR A 28 -7.16 -11.59 -1.83
N ALA A 29 -8.09 -10.69 -1.56
CA ALA A 29 -9.29 -10.48 -2.34
C ALA A 29 -8.92 -10.22 -3.82
N THR A 30 -9.70 -10.82 -4.71
CA THR A 30 -9.64 -10.64 -6.16
C THR A 30 -10.09 -9.22 -6.54
N PRO A 31 -9.38 -8.51 -7.45
CA PRO A 31 -10.01 -7.47 -8.24
C PRO A 31 -10.67 -8.10 -9.48
N ASP A 32 -11.92 -7.73 -9.71
CA ASP A 32 -12.70 -8.10 -10.90
C ASP A 32 -11.98 -7.69 -12.19
N VAL A 33 -11.88 -8.65 -13.12
CA VAL A 33 -11.40 -8.44 -14.48
C VAL A 33 -12.55 -7.84 -15.30
N ILE A 34 -12.50 -6.53 -15.55
CA ILE A 34 -13.37 -5.91 -16.56
C ILE A 34 -12.73 -6.12 -17.93
N TYR A 35 -13.43 -6.92 -18.73
CA TYR A 35 -13.22 -7.10 -20.16
C TYR A 35 -13.62 -5.82 -20.92
N VAL A 36 -12.67 -5.16 -21.58
CA VAL A 36 -12.96 -4.07 -22.53
C VAL A 36 -12.62 -4.58 -23.94
N PRO A 37 -13.60 -4.70 -24.85
CA PRO A 37 -13.35 -5.16 -26.22
C PRO A 37 -12.71 -4.06 -27.09
N ASP A 38 -11.84 -4.50 -27.99
CA ASP A 38 -11.27 -3.74 -29.11
C ASP A 38 -12.35 -3.11 -29.99
N ASP A 39 -12.21 -1.82 -30.34
CA ASP A 39 -12.53 -1.29 -31.69
C ASP A 39 -12.20 0.22 -31.88
N TYR A 40 -11.17 0.49 -32.71
CA TYR A 40 -10.92 1.64 -33.65
C TYR A 40 -10.78 3.10 -33.15
N PRO A 41 -10.19 4.05 -33.94
CA PRO A 41 -9.22 3.96 -35.04
C PRO A 41 -8.01 4.93 -34.91
N THR A 42 -7.02 4.74 -35.78
CA THR A 42 -5.89 5.64 -36.09
C THR A 42 -6.27 7.11 -36.29
N ILE A 43 -5.54 8.04 -35.66
CA ILE A 43 -5.44 9.44 -36.10
C ILE A 43 -3.97 9.85 -36.22
N LYS A 44 -3.70 10.48 -37.36
CA LYS A 44 -2.42 10.94 -37.90
C LYS A 44 -1.78 12.08 -37.11
N GLU A 45 -0.48 12.19 -37.33
CA GLU A 45 0.44 13.27 -36.98
C GLU A 45 -0.11 14.71 -37.09
N GLY A 46 0.35 15.55 -36.17
CA GLY A 46 0.65 16.95 -36.47
C GLY A 46 0.05 17.98 -35.51
N ALA A 47 0.80 18.39 -34.48
CA ALA A 47 0.85 19.79 -34.04
C ALA A 47 1.97 20.01 -33.01
N SER A 48 2.62 21.16 -33.18
CA SER A 48 3.86 21.64 -32.58
C SER A 48 3.83 21.91 -31.07
N SER A 49 5.01 21.76 -30.47
CA SER A 49 5.42 22.32 -29.17
C SER A 49 5.12 23.83 -29.06
N ARG A 50 4.31 24.22 -28.07
CA ARG A 50 4.41 25.47 -27.29
C ARG A 50 3.47 25.38 -26.09
N ASP A 51 3.96 25.90 -24.97
CA ASP A 51 3.28 26.12 -23.68
C ASP A 51 3.14 24.91 -22.72
N ILE A 52 4.27 24.56 -22.09
CA ILE A 52 4.28 23.89 -20.78
C ILE A 52 4.49 24.96 -19.70
N LYS A 53 3.39 25.58 -19.27
CA LYS A 53 3.24 26.24 -17.97
C LYS A 53 1.76 26.18 -17.60
N ASP A 54 1.35 25.08 -16.97
CA ASP A 54 0.48 25.08 -15.81
C ASP A 54 0.26 23.63 -15.35
N ARG A 55 0.73 23.36 -14.14
CA ARG A 55 0.40 22.13 -13.41
C ARG A 55 -1.07 22.21 -13.04
N ASN A 56 -1.93 21.55 -13.80
CA ASN A 56 -3.28 21.28 -13.34
C ASN A 56 -3.22 20.26 -12.20
N LEU A 57 -3.31 20.79 -10.98
CA LEU A 57 -3.98 20.13 -9.87
C LEU A 57 -5.31 19.59 -10.41
N VAL A 58 -5.41 18.27 -10.60
CA VAL A 58 -6.70 17.64 -10.85
C VAL A 58 -7.49 17.84 -9.57
N ALA A 59 -8.46 18.76 -9.61
CA ALA A 59 -9.43 18.89 -8.54
C ALA A 59 -10.05 17.51 -8.33
N LYS A 60 -9.95 16.99 -7.10
CA LYS A 60 -10.65 15.77 -6.69
C LYS A 60 -12.12 15.99 -7.05
N ALA A 61 -12.70 15.11 -7.86
CA ALA A 61 -14.12 15.16 -8.18
C ALA A 61 -14.92 15.24 -6.86
N PRO A 62 -16.01 16.02 -6.80
CA PRO A 62 -16.86 16.02 -5.61
C PRO A 62 -17.28 14.58 -5.29
N PRO A 63 -17.45 14.24 -4.01
CA PRO A 63 -17.97 12.93 -3.64
C PRO A 63 -19.30 12.70 -4.36
N GLU A 64 -19.42 11.55 -5.04
CA GLU A 64 -20.66 11.14 -5.69
C GLU A 64 -21.63 10.62 -4.63
N GLU A 65 -22.92 10.95 -4.75
CA GLU A 65 -23.96 10.41 -3.88
C GLU A 65 -24.03 8.89 -4.07
N ALA A 66 -23.65 8.14 -3.04
CA ALA A 66 -23.69 6.68 -3.08
C ALA A 66 -25.14 6.15 -3.03
N TRP A 67 -25.96 6.73 -2.15
CA TRP A 67 -27.38 6.44 -2.00
C TRP A 67 -28.06 7.55 -1.21
N ASN A 68 -29.38 7.69 -1.38
CA ASN A 68 -30.26 8.47 -0.51
C ASN A 68 -31.44 7.60 -0.05
N LYS A 69 -31.90 7.81 1.18
CA LYS A 69 -32.96 7.03 1.83
C LYS A 69 -33.85 7.96 2.67
N THR A 70 -35.13 7.63 2.75
CA THR A 70 -36.11 8.36 3.55
C THR A 70 -36.77 7.39 4.52
N PHE A 71 -36.90 7.79 5.78
CA PHE A 71 -37.57 7.04 6.82
C PHE A 71 -38.70 7.90 7.38
N GLY A 72 -39.89 7.33 7.55
CA GLY A 72 -41.07 8.04 8.04
C GLY A 72 -42.35 7.57 7.36
N GLY A 73 -43.48 8.13 7.80
CA GLY A 73 -44.80 7.89 7.25
C GLY A 73 -45.44 9.14 6.67
N THR A 74 -46.76 9.28 6.84
CA THR A 74 -47.53 10.39 6.25
C THR A 74 -47.58 11.65 7.10
N ASN A 75 -47.15 11.56 8.36
CA ASN A 75 -47.13 12.69 9.30
C ASN A 75 -45.71 13.25 9.43
N TRP A 76 -45.48 14.15 10.39
CA TRP A 76 -44.17 14.76 10.58
C TRP A 76 -43.21 13.76 11.23
N ASP A 77 -42.11 13.47 10.53
CA ASP A 77 -40.98 12.69 11.04
C ASP A 77 -39.69 13.50 10.89
N GLU A 78 -38.82 13.48 11.90
CA GLU A 78 -37.57 14.26 11.89
C GLU A 78 -36.42 13.47 12.51
N ALA A 79 -35.27 13.44 11.83
CA ALA A 79 -34.01 12.93 12.38
C ALA A 79 -33.20 14.07 13.00
N ARG A 80 -32.68 13.85 14.22
CA ARG A 80 -31.92 14.84 15.00
C ARG A 80 -30.46 14.44 15.21
N SER A 81 -30.16 13.15 15.20
CA SER A 81 -28.80 12.63 15.42
C SER A 81 -28.56 11.35 14.62
N VAL A 82 -27.32 11.16 14.16
CA VAL A 82 -26.89 9.95 13.44
C VAL A 82 -25.46 9.59 13.85
N GLN A 83 -25.18 8.29 13.94
CA GLN A 83 -23.84 7.77 14.17
C GLN A 83 -23.62 6.50 13.34
N GLN A 84 -22.43 6.36 12.74
CA GLN A 84 -22.02 5.08 12.14
C GLN A 84 -21.75 4.06 13.25
N THR A 85 -22.32 2.87 13.13
CA THR A 85 -22.17 1.78 14.09
C THR A 85 -20.95 0.91 13.75
N SER A 86 -20.44 0.18 14.74
CA SER A 86 -19.24 -0.67 14.62
C SER A 86 -19.34 -1.79 13.58
N ASP A 87 -20.54 -2.16 13.17
CA ASP A 87 -20.83 -3.11 12.08
C ASP A 87 -20.79 -2.46 10.67
N GLY A 88 -20.53 -1.16 10.60
CA GLY A 88 -20.49 -0.37 9.35
C GLY A 88 -21.84 0.22 8.93
N GLY A 89 -22.94 -0.09 9.63
CA GLY A 89 -24.26 0.52 9.44
C GLY A 89 -24.42 1.87 10.14
N TYR A 90 -25.66 2.35 10.31
CA TYR A 90 -25.95 3.63 10.95
C TYR A 90 -27.13 3.58 11.91
N ILE A 91 -27.00 4.24 13.06
CA ILE A 91 -28.09 4.46 14.01
C ILE A 91 -28.54 5.92 13.93
N ILE A 92 -29.85 6.14 13.86
CA ILE A 92 -30.48 7.45 13.68
C ILE A 92 -31.52 7.65 14.77
N ALA A 93 -31.48 8.79 15.45
CA ALA A 93 -32.46 9.16 16.47
C ALA A 93 -33.17 10.46 16.12
N GLY A 94 -34.44 10.54 16.50
CA GLY A 94 -35.27 11.72 16.32
C GLY A 94 -36.67 11.51 16.88
N PHE A 95 -37.68 11.95 16.14
CA PHE A 95 -39.08 11.72 16.51
C PHE A 95 -39.95 11.39 15.30
N THR A 96 -41.10 10.79 15.58
CA THR A 96 -42.10 10.41 14.57
C THR A 96 -43.51 10.76 15.06
N GLU A 97 -44.33 11.38 14.22
CA GLU A 97 -45.78 11.46 14.40
C GLU A 97 -46.52 10.40 13.57
N SER A 98 -45.77 9.57 12.84
CA SER A 98 -46.28 8.53 11.94
C SER A 98 -46.38 7.15 12.61
N TYR A 99 -45.54 6.89 13.62
CA TYR A 99 -45.48 5.62 14.35
C TYR A 99 -45.57 5.87 15.85
N GLY A 100 -45.78 4.81 16.64
CA GLY A 100 -45.81 4.92 18.10
C GLY A 100 -47.19 5.19 18.69
N ALA A 101 -47.22 5.55 19.96
CA ALA A 101 -48.40 5.57 20.80
C ALA A 101 -48.87 6.97 21.18
N GLY A 102 -48.51 8.04 20.47
CA GLY A 102 -48.86 9.38 20.93
C GLY A 102 -49.06 10.41 19.83
N LYS A 103 -48.92 11.67 20.25
CA LYS A 103 -48.90 12.80 19.31
C LYS A 103 -47.59 12.85 18.55
N ARG A 104 -46.51 12.40 19.19
CA ARG A 104 -45.15 12.35 18.67
C ARG A 104 -44.33 11.43 19.56
N ASP A 105 -43.62 10.47 18.97
CA ASP A 105 -42.89 9.44 19.71
C ASP A 105 -41.38 9.56 19.47
N PHE A 106 -40.60 9.23 20.50
CA PHE A 106 -39.14 9.15 20.46
C PHE A 106 -38.72 8.00 19.56
N TRP A 107 -37.96 8.27 18.50
CA TRP A 107 -37.77 7.32 17.41
C TRP A 107 -36.31 6.97 17.16
N LEU A 108 -36.04 5.69 16.97
CA LEU A 108 -34.73 5.12 16.72
C LEU A 108 -34.78 4.21 15.48
N VAL A 109 -33.89 4.42 14.52
CA VAL A 109 -33.81 3.66 13.26
C VAL A 109 -32.39 3.14 13.08
N LYS A 110 -32.25 1.84 12.82
CA LYS A 110 -30.98 1.19 12.46
C LYS A 110 -30.97 0.81 10.99
N THR A 111 -29.84 1.06 10.34
CA THR A 111 -29.61 0.73 8.94
C THR A 111 -28.33 -0.08 8.74
N ASP A 112 -28.26 -0.80 7.63
CA ASP A 112 -27.04 -1.42 7.11
C ASP A 112 -26.09 -0.35 6.50
N SER A 113 -24.90 -0.78 6.05
CA SER A 113 -23.92 0.12 5.42
C SER A 113 -24.38 0.78 4.11
N ASN A 114 -25.47 0.27 3.52
CA ASN A 114 -26.09 0.79 2.29
C ASN A 114 -27.32 1.66 2.58
N GLY A 115 -27.57 1.98 3.87
CA GLY A 115 -28.71 2.77 4.32
C GLY A 115 -30.04 2.04 4.27
N ASN A 116 -30.08 0.72 4.07
CA ASN A 116 -31.33 -0.03 4.14
C ASN A 116 -31.74 -0.22 5.60
N GLU A 117 -33.02 -0.01 5.91
CA GLU A 117 -33.55 -0.23 7.26
C GLU A 117 -33.41 -1.70 7.68
N GLU A 118 -32.80 -1.92 8.84
CA GLU A 118 -32.76 -3.22 9.51
C GLU A 118 -33.89 -3.34 10.52
N TRP A 119 -34.09 -2.30 11.32
CA TRP A 119 -35.20 -2.17 12.26
C TRP A 119 -35.42 -0.71 12.65
N ASN A 120 -36.62 -0.41 13.14
CA ASN A 120 -36.91 0.84 13.85
C ASN A 120 -37.75 0.59 15.10
N LYS A 121 -37.66 1.50 16.07
CA LYS A 121 -38.26 1.41 17.41
C LYS A 121 -38.77 2.77 17.85
N THR A 122 -39.96 2.79 18.44
CA THR A 122 -40.55 3.97 19.07
C THR A 122 -40.63 3.78 20.58
N PHE A 123 -40.31 4.82 21.32
CA PHE A 123 -40.43 4.89 22.77
C PHE A 123 -41.31 6.09 23.11
N GLY A 124 -42.16 5.96 24.13
CA GLY A 124 -43.03 7.05 24.55
C GLY A 124 -44.40 6.56 25.01
N GLY A 125 -45.19 7.53 25.46
CA GLY A 125 -46.58 7.33 25.84
C GLY A 125 -47.53 8.06 24.90
N THR A 126 -48.65 8.55 25.44
CA THR A 126 -49.70 9.19 24.64
C THR A 126 -49.43 10.65 24.26
N ASP A 127 -48.41 11.26 24.88
CA ASP A 127 -48.10 12.67 24.68
C ASP A 127 -46.91 12.84 23.72
N ARG A 128 -46.05 13.83 23.93
CA ARG A 128 -44.96 14.14 23.01
C ARG A 128 -43.63 13.73 23.59
N ASP A 129 -42.92 12.91 22.85
CA ASP A 129 -41.62 12.37 23.19
C ASP A 129 -40.69 12.62 21.99
N ALA A 130 -39.42 12.97 22.23
CA ALA A 130 -38.49 13.24 21.13
C ALA A 130 -37.05 12.98 21.53
N ALA A 131 -36.30 12.31 20.64
CA ALA A 131 -34.86 12.11 20.78
C ALA A 131 -34.09 13.24 20.09
N TYR A 132 -32.98 13.65 20.71
CA TYR A 132 -32.08 14.66 20.18
C TYR A 132 -30.66 14.15 19.96
N SER A 133 -30.24 13.11 20.69
CA SER A 133 -28.87 12.59 20.61
C SER A 133 -28.84 11.09 20.81
N VAL A 134 -28.06 10.37 19.99
CA VAL A 134 -27.80 8.94 20.11
C VAL A 134 -26.31 8.64 20.09
N GLN A 135 -25.91 7.64 20.88
CA GLN A 135 -24.58 7.05 20.82
C GLN A 135 -24.64 5.54 21.01
N GLN A 136 -23.94 4.78 20.17
CA GLN A 136 -23.65 3.37 20.38
C GLN A 136 -22.75 3.22 21.61
N THR A 137 -23.16 2.39 22.55
CA THR A 137 -22.43 2.12 23.79
C THR A 137 -21.41 1.00 23.61
N SER A 138 -20.43 0.94 24.51
CA SER A 138 -19.32 -0.02 24.48
C SER A 138 -19.74 -1.50 24.51
N ASP A 139 -20.94 -1.79 24.99
CA ASP A 139 -21.56 -3.11 25.02
C ASP A 139 -22.28 -3.48 23.69
N GLY A 140 -22.25 -2.58 22.70
CA GLY A 140 -22.90 -2.73 21.39
C GLY A 140 -24.36 -2.26 21.33
N GLY A 141 -24.94 -1.85 22.46
CA GLY A 141 -26.26 -1.24 22.54
C GLY A 141 -26.25 0.25 22.20
N TYR A 142 -27.32 0.98 22.55
CA TYR A 142 -27.42 2.41 22.28
C TYR A 142 -27.97 3.18 23.47
N ILE A 143 -27.37 4.34 23.76
CA ILE A 143 -27.90 5.34 24.69
C ILE A 143 -28.48 6.51 23.90
N ILE A 144 -29.67 6.95 24.27
CA ILE A 144 -30.39 8.00 23.57
C ILE A 144 -30.93 9.00 24.59
N ALA A 145 -30.78 10.29 24.30
CA ALA A 145 -31.29 11.36 25.13
C ALA A 145 -32.23 12.29 24.37
N GLY A 146 -33.16 12.87 25.11
CA GLY A 146 -34.15 13.80 24.61
C GLY A 146 -35.08 14.26 25.73
N TYR A 147 -36.36 14.37 25.42
CA TYR A 147 -37.37 14.68 26.42
C TYR A 147 -38.64 13.83 26.27
N THR A 148 -39.42 13.78 27.34
CA THR A 148 -40.72 13.11 27.39
C THR A 148 -41.76 13.99 28.10
N GLU A 149 -42.94 14.17 27.49
CA GLU A 149 -44.15 14.68 28.16
C GLU A 149 -45.01 13.54 28.74
N SER A 150 -44.66 12.29 28.40
CA SER A 150 -45.42 11.10 28.77
C SER A 150 -45.04 10.53 30.14
N TYR A 151 -43.81 10.77 30.58
CA TYR A 151 -43.24 10.29 31.84
C TYR A 151 -42.60 11.44 32.61
N GLY A 152 -42.28 11.23 33.88
CA GLY A 152 -41.63 12.25 34.70
C GLY A 152 -42.59 13.12 35.52
N ALA A 153 -42.12 14.29 35.91
CA ALA A 153 -42.64 15.07 37.04
C ALA A 153 -43.25 16.42 36.66
N GLY A 154 -43.78 16.64 35.46
CA GLY A 154 -44.44 17.91 35.20
C GLY A 154 -44.84 18.07 33.75
N TYR A 155 -44.12 18.96 33.07
CA TYR A 155 -44.20 19.10 31.62
C TYR A 155 -43.19 18.15 30.98
N ASP A 156 -42.28 18.64 30.15
CA ASP A 156 -41.23 17.84 29.54
C ASP A 156 -40.14 17.53 30.58
N ASP A 157 -39.69 16.28 30.67
CA ASP A 157 -38.54 15.89 31.51
C ASP A 157 -37.38 15.38 30.63
N PHE A 158 -36.12 15.56 31.08
CA PHE A 158 -34.95 14.92 30.44
C PHE A 158 -35.22 13.43 30.40
N TRP A 159 -35.13 12.83 29.22
CA TRP A 159 -35.35 11.40 29.08
C TRP A 159 -34.12 10.70 28.52
N LEU A 160 -33.66 9.69 29.25
CA LEU A 160 -32.54 8.83 28.90
C LEU A 160 -33.04 7.41 28.68
N VAL A 161 -32.79 6.85 27.50
CA VAL A 161 -33.20 5.50 27.13
C VAL A 161 -31.95 4.69 26.77
N LYS A 162 -31.79 3.51 27.38
CA LYS A 162 -30.76 2.53 27.02
C LYS A 162 -31.40 1.34 26.35
N THR A 163 -30.76 0.88 25.27
CA THR A 163 -31.19 -0.26 24.47
C THR A 163 -30.07 -1.27 24.27
N ASP A 164 -30.47 -2.51 23.96
CA ASP A 164 -29.58 -3.55 23.43
C ASP A 164 -29.19 -3.27 21.96
N SER A 165 -28.33 -4.11 21.39
CA SER A 165 -27.87 -3.96 19.99
C SER A 165 -28.99 -4.11 18.95
N ASN A 166 -30.15 -4.66 19.33
CA ASN A 166 -31.33 -4.84 18.49
C ASN A 166 -32.39 -3.73 18.71
N GLY A 167 -32.04 -2.69 19.48
CA GLY A 167 -32.92 -1.58 19.81
C GLY A 167 -34.02 -1.91 20.81
N ASN A 168 -33.95 -3.04 21.51
CA ASN A 168 -34.90 -3.33 22.57
C ASN A 168 -34.52 -2.55 23.83
N GLU A 169 -35.50 -1.93 24.48
CA GLU A 169 -35.29 -1.19 25.72
C GLU A 169 -34.74 -2.11 26.83
N GLU A 170 -33.65 -1.69 27.46
CA GLU A 170 -33.12 -2.32 28.67
C GLU A 170 -33.61 -1.57 29.90
N TRP A 171 -33.53 -0.24 29.87
CA TRP A 171 -34.07 0.66 30.89
C TRP A 171 -34.25 2.07 30.32
N ASN A 172 -35.05 2.88 31.01
CA ASN A 172 -35.15 4.32 30.78
C ASN A 172 -35.27 5.09 32.09
N LYS A 173 -34.88 6.37 32.09
CA LYS A 173 -34.81 7.25 33.27
C LYS A 173 -35.24 8.66 32.91
N THR A 174 -36.01 9.29 33.79
CA THR A 174 -36.43 10.69 33.67
C THR A 174 -35.75 11.56 34.72
N PHE A 175 -35.27 12.73 34.32
CA PHE A 175 -34.71 13.74 35.21
C PHE A 175 -35.41 15.07 34.98
N GLY A 176 -35.84 15.72 36.06
CA GLY A 176 -36.54 17.00 35.93
C GLY A 176 -37.37 17.30 37.15
N GLY A 177 -38.15 18.38 37.06
CA GLY A 177 -39.08 18.82 38.09
C GLY A 177 -40.45 19.15 37.49
N ILE A 178 -41.15 20.10 38.10
CA ILE A 178 -42.51 20.46 37.70
C ILE A 178 -42.60 21.25 36.38
N SER A 179 -41.47 21.71 35.85
CA SER A 179 -41.36 22.55 34.65
C SER A 179 -40.60 21.82 33.56
N SER A 180 -40.55 22.39 32.34
CA SER A 180 -39.90 21.75 31.20
C SER A 180 -38.37 21.66 31.35
N ASP A 181 -37.84 20.48 31.09
CA ASP A 181 -36.44 20.12 31.15
C ASP A 181 -36.09 19.31 29.88
N TRP A 182 -35.17 19.78 29.03
CA TRP A 182 -34.86 19.15 27.73
C TRP A 182 -33.39 18.77 27.55
N ALA A 183 -33.10 17.50 27.27
CA ALA A 183 -31.74 17.05 26.97
C ALA A 183 -31.46 17.12 25.46
N TYR A 184 -30.34 17.75 25.08
CA TYR A 184 -29.91 17.88 23.69
C TYR A 184 -28.74 16.99 23.31
N SER A 185 -27.92 16.58 24.29
CA SER A 185 -26.69 15.83 24.03
C SER A 185 -26.47 14.76 25.11
N VAL A 186 -26.02 13.58 24.69
CA VAL A 186 -25.59 12.49 25.58
C VAL A 186 -24.27 11.90 25.13
N GLN A 187 -23.47 11.48 26.09
CA GLN A 187 -22.28 10.69 25.85
C GLN A 187 -22.08 9.64 26.98
N GLN A 188 -21.72 8.42 26.61
CA GLN A 188 -21.19 7.42 27.53
C GLN A 188 -19.81 7.87 28.03
N THR A 189 -19.63 7.88 29.34
CA THR A 189 -18.39 8.27 30.01
C THR A 189 -17.46 7.08 30.22
N SER A 190 -16.17 7.38 30.43
CA SER A 190 -15.09 6.39 30.58
C SER A 190 -15.27 5.40 31.74
N ASP A 191 -16.05 5.79 32.76
CA ASP A 191 -16.44 4.95 33.90
C ASP A 191 -17.62 4.02 33.60
N GLY A 192 -18.15 4.06 32.37
CA GLY A 192 -19.30 3.28 31.91
C GLY A 192 -20.66 3.95 32.13
N GLY A 193 -20.71 5.08 32.83
CA GLY A 193 -21.92 5.89 33.01
C GLY A 193 -22.24 6.80 31.83
N TYR A 194 -23.10 7.80 32.05
CA TYR A 194 -23.54 8.73 30.99
C TYR A 194 -23.61 10.17 31.48
N ILE A 195 -23.18 11.10 30.62
CA ILE A 195 -23.31 12.55 30.82
C ILE A 195 -24.32 13.12 29.83
N LEU A 196 -25.23 13.97 30.31
CA LEU A 196 -26.29 14.59 29.53
C LEU A 196 -26.25 16.10 29.70
N ALA A 197 -26.49 16.84 28.62
CA ALA A 197 -26.57 18.29 28.66
C ALA A 197 -27.80 18.84 27.94
N GLY A 198 -28.36 19.93 28.49
CA GLY A 198 -29.49 20.66 27.93
C GLY A 198 -29.88 21.87 28.79
N TYR A 199 -31.18 22.10 29.01
CA TYR A 199 -31.66 23.14 29.94
C TYR A 199 -32.71 22.64 30.92
N THR A 200 -32.85 23.35 32.04
CA THR A 200 -33.91 23.10 33.02
C THR A 200 -34.67 24.37 33.36
N TRP A 201 -36.01 24.33 33.36
CA TRP A 201 -36.86 25.36 33.98
C TRP A 201 -37.17 25.07 35.45
N SER A 202 -36.87 23.85 35.89
CA SER A 202 -37.18 23.35 37.23
C SER A 202 -36.14 23.77 38.26
N TYR A 203 -34.88 23.92 37.86
CA TYR A 203 -33.75 24.18 38.73
C TYR A 203 -32.96 25.43 38.29
N GLY A 204 -32.10 25.96 39.19
CA GLY A 204 -31.16 27.03 38.87
C GLY A 204 -31.53 28.44 39.38
N ALA A 205 -30.91 29.46 38.79
CA ALA A 205 -30.75 30.79 39.35
C ALA A 205 -31.70 31.84 38.77
N GLY A 206 -33.01 31.69 38.94
CA GLY A 206 -33.95 32.75 38.60
C GLY A 206 -35.33 32.24 38.22
N LYS A 207 -35.89 32.80 37.16
CA LYS A 207 -37.23 32.43 36.65
C LYS A 207 -37.20 32.00 35.19
N ARG A 208 -36.03 31.86 34.59
CA ARG A 208 -35.80 31.37 33.23
C ARG A 208 -34.97 30.10 33.33
N CYS A 209 -34.82 29.40 32.20
CA CYS A 209 -34.07 28.16 32.22
C CYS A 209 -32.57 28.39 32.35
N ASP A 210 -31.93 27.46 33.03
CA ASP A 210 -30.49 27.38 33.19
C ASP A 210 -29.94 26.17 32.42
N PHE A 211 -28.68 26.27 32.05
CA PHE A 211 -27.91 25.20 31.45
C PHE A 211 -27.82 24.04 32.45
N TRP A 212 -28.20 22.83 32.04
CA TRP A 212 -28.27 21.68 32.96
C TRP A 212 -27.40 20.52 32.50
N LEU A 213 -26.60 20.00 33.42
CA LEU A 213 -25.70 18.87 33.24
C LEU A 213 -26.06 17.77 34.24
N VAL A 214 -26.31 16.56 33.74
CA VAL A 214 -26.69 15.39 34.57
C VAL A 214 -25.72 14.25 34.31
N LYS A 215 -25.09 13.73 35.38
CA LYS A 215 -24.23 12.54 35.33
C LYS A 215 -24.93 11.36 35.99
N THR A 216 -24.79 10.21 35.34
CA THR A 216 -25.38 8.96 35.77
C THR A 216 -24.35 7.83 35.82
N ASP A 217 -24.67 6.78 36.57
CA ASP A 217 -23.97 5.50 36.53
C ASP A 217 -24.36 4.68 35.28
N PHE A 218 -23.78 3.48 35.13
CA PHE A 218 -24.05 2.60 33.98
C PHE A 218 -25.49 2.03 33.94
N GLU A 219 -26.24 2.12 35.05
CA GLU A 219 -27.65 1.73 35.16
C GLU A 219 -28.60 2.93 34.96
N GLY A 220 -28.04 4.10 34.64
CA GLY A 220 -28.77 5.36 34.45
C GLY A 220 -29.23 6.01 35.76
N ASN A 221 -28.77 5.57 36.92
CA ASN A 221 -29.09 6.26 38.17
C ASN A 221 -28.29 7.55 38.28
N GLU A 222 -28.93 8.64 38.72
CA GLU A 222 -28.27 9.92 38.92
C GLU A 222 -27.16 9.82 39.98
N GLU A 223 -25.95 10.23 39.61
CA GLU A 223 -24.84 10.41 40.54
C GLU A 223 -24.78 11.85 41.03
N TRP A 224 -24.90 12.80 40.11
CA TRP A 224 -25.00 14.22 40.40
C TRP A 224 -25.62 14.99 39.22
N ASN A 225 -26.13 16.18 39.51
CA ASN A 225 -26.51 17.16 38.49
C ASN A 225 -26.04 18.57 38.88
N LYS A 226 -25.86 19.44 37.88
CA LYS A 226 -25.33 20.80 38.04
C LYS A 226 -26.06 21.76 37.10
N THR A 227 -26.40 22.94 37.61
CA THR A 227 -26.95 24.04 36.81
C THR A 227 -25.93 25.15 36.65
N PHE A 228 -25.81 25.69 35.44
CA PHE A 228 -24.96 26.84 35.13
C PHE A 228 -25.84 27.92 34.48
N GLY A 229 -25.70 29.16 34.94
CA GLY A 229 -26.49 30.26 34.40
C GLY A 229 -26.75 31.36 35.41
N GLY A 230 -27.44 32.39 34.95
CA GLY A 230 -27.85 33.53 35.74
C GLY A 230 -29.36 33.73 35.73
N THR A 231 -29.80 34.97 35.90
CA THR A 231 -31.25 35.27 36.04
C THR A 231 -32.03 35.23 34.74
N ASP A 232 -31.36 35.07 33.60
CA ASP A 232 -31.98 35.02 32.27
C ASP A 232 -31.83 33.60 31.69
N TRP A 233 -32.03 33.46 30.38
CA TRP A 233 -32.11 32.22 29.64
C TRP A 233 -30.71 31.71 29.30
N ASP A 234 -30.38 30.50 29.73
CA ASP A 234 -29.11 29.82 29.47
C ASP A 234 -29.36 28.35 29.12
N GLU A 235 -28.65 27.80 28.12
CA GLU A 235 -28.92 26.45 27.58
C GLU A 235 -27.64 25.80 27.06
N ALA A 236 -27.52 24.49 27.28
CA ALA A 236 -26.52 23.64 26.62
C ALA A 236 -27.05 23.05 25.31
N SER A 237 -26.19 22.92 24.31
CA SER A 237 -26.50 22.18 23.08
C SER A 237 -25.62 20.94 22.89
N SER A 238 -24.40 20.90 23.44
CA SER A 238 -23.46 19.80 23.23
C SER A 238 -22.53 19.59 24.43
N VAL A 239 -22.35 18.33 24.85
CA VAL A 239 -21.38 17.91 25.88
C VAL A 239 -20.38 16.90 25.33
N GLN A 240 -19.14 16.99 25.82
CA GLN A 240 -18.14 15.94 25.66
C GLN A 240 -17.32 15.78 26.95
N GLN A 241 -17.08 14.54 27.38
CA GLN A 241 -16.06 14.20 28.37
C GLN A 241 -14.68 14.46 27.78
N THR A 242 -13.86 15.20 28.51
CA THR A 242 -12.50 15.58 28.13
C THR A 242 -11.48 14.55 28.61
N SER A 243 -10.28 14.57 28.03
CA SER A 243 -9.21 13.61 28.28
C SER A 243 -8.69 13.63 29.73
N ASP A 244 -8.89 14.73 30.44
CA ASP A 244 -8.60 14.89 31.87
C ASP A 244 -9.67 14.29 32.80
N GLY A 245 -10.74 13.73 32.23
CA GLY A 245 -11.88 13.14 32.96
C GLY A 245 -13.01 14.12 33.29
N GLY A 246 -12.82 15.42 33.05
CA GLY A 246 -13.85 16.44 33.18
C GLY A 246 -14.80 16.51 31.98
N TYR A 247 -15.52 17.63 31.84
CA TYR A 247 -16.49 17.82 30.75
C TYR A 247 -16.39 19.21 30.14
N ILE A 248 -16.42 19.27 28.81
CA ILE A 248 -16.58 20.52 28.06
C ILE A 248 -18.00 20.58 27.51
N ILE A 249 -18.66 21.71 27.73
CA ILE A 249 -20.05 21.88 27.33
C ILE A 249 -20.24 23.22 26.62
N ALA A 250 -20.96 23.21 25.50
CA ALA A 250 -21.20 24.37 24.67
C ALA A 250 -22.70 24.64 24.49
N GLY A 251 -23.08 25.92 24.42
CA GLY A 251 -24.44 26.37 24.17
C GLY A 251 -24.56 27.89 24.07
N GLY A 252 -25.65 28.46 24.60
CA GLY A 252 -25.93 29.90 24.57
C GLY A 252 -26.28 30.46 25.95
N THR A 253 -25.92 31.72 26.20
CA THR A 253 -26.23 32.45 27.45
C THR A 253 -26.83 33.82 27.15
N ARG A 254 -27.91 34.18 27.85
CA ARG A 254 -28.40 35.58 27.92
C ARG A 254 -28.06 36.26 29.24
N SER A 255 -27.50 35.50 30.18
CA SER A 255 -27.11 36.02 31.50
C SER A 255 -25.73 36.68 31.49
N TYR A 256 -24.84 36.21 30.62
CA TYR A 256 -23.46 36.66 30.47
C TYR A 256 -23.14 37.10 29.04
N GLY A 257 -22.15 37.98 28.89
CA GLY A 257 -21.66 38.45 27.58
C GLY A 257 -22.10 39.87 27.21
N ALA A 258 -21.90 40.27 25.96
CA ALA A 258 -22.09 41.63 25.46
C ALA A 258 -23.34 41.80 24.58
N GLY A 259 -24.04 40.70 24.29
CA GLY A 259 -25.10 40.60 23.30
C GLY A 259 -26.46 40.24 23.87
N ARG A 260 -27.37 39.86 22.96
CA ARG A 260 -28.69 39.34 23.34
C ARG A 260 -28.65 37.89 23.78
N CYS A 261 -27.72 37.14 23.19
CA CYS A 261 -27.31 35.80 23.55
C CYS A 261 -25.88 35.65 23.08
N ASP A 262 -24.99 35.15 23.92
CA ASP A 262 -23.59 34.91 23.56
C ASP A 262 -23.32 33.40 23.56
N PHE A 263 -22.39 32.99 22.71
CA PHE A 263 -21.90 31.63 22.60
C PHE A 263 -21.18 31.28 23.91
N TRP A 264 -21.63 30.24 24.60
CA TRP A 264 -21.10 29.90 25.92
C TRP A 264 -20.37 28.57 25.92
N LEU A 265 -19.18 28.56 26.51
CA LEU A 265 -18.35 27.37 26.72
C LEU A 265 -18.06 27.24 28.22
N VAL A 266 -18.42 26.11 28.80
CA VAL A 266 -18.23 25.78 30.22
C VAL A 266 -17.35 24.54 30.32
N LYS A 267 -16.29 24.61 31.13
CA LYS A 267 -15.45 23.45 31.48
C LYS A 267 -15.64 23.10 32.94
N THR A 268 -15.80 21.82 33.21
CA THR A 268 -15.95 21.28 34.54
C THR A 268 -14.92 20.19 34.84
N ASP A 269 -14.72 19.92 36.13
CA ASP A 269 -14.03 18.73 36.61
C ASP A 269 -14.92 17.47 36.48
N PHE A 270 -14.39 16.31 36.87
CA PHE A 270 -15.11 15.04 36.81
C PHE A 270 -16.33 14.95 37.75
N GLU A 271 -16.42 15.84 38.75
CA GLU A 271 -17.57 15.96 39.67
C GLU A 271 -18.59 17.01 39.19
N GLY A 272 -18.38 17.58 38.01
CA GLY A 272 -19.23 18.61 37.42
C GLY A 272 -19.05 19.99 38.05
N ASN A 273 -18.02 20.23 38.87
CA ASN A 273 -17.75 21.57 39.39
C ASN A 273 -17.14 22.44 38.30
N GLU A 274 -17.59 23.68 38.18
CA GLU A 274 -17.05 24.62 37.21
C GLU A 274 -15.57 24.92 37.47
N GLU A 275 -14.73 24.70 36.45
CA GLU A 275 -13.33 25.12 36.46
C GLU A 275 -13.19 26.51 35.85
N TRP A 276 -13.84 26.72 34.69
CA TRP A 276 -13.95 28.01 34.03
C TRP A 276 -15.13 28.02 33.06
N ASN A 277 -15.58 29.23 32.72
CA ASN A 277 -16.50 29.45 31.60
C ASN A 277 -16.06 30.66 30.77
N LYS A 278 -16.45 30.67 29.49
CA LYS A 278 -16.06 31.68 28.49
C LYS A 278 -17.26 32.01 27.60
N THR A 279 -17.48 33.31 27.37
CA THR A 279 -18.46 33.80 26.40
C THR A 279 -17.75 34.32 25.16
N PHE A 280 -18.23 33.92 23.99
CA PHE A 280 -17.79 34.44 22.70
C PHE A 280 -18.99 35.08 22.01
N GLY A 281 -18.80 36.26 21.42
CA GLY A 281 -19.88 36.93 20.71
C GLY A 281 -19.65 38.42 20.61
N GLY A 282 -20.66 39.15 20.14
CA GLY A 282 -20.68 40.59 20.04
C GLY A 282 -22.00 41.16 20.54
N THR A 283 -22.55 42.18 19.86
CA THR A 283 -23.78 42.85 20.33
C THR A 283 -25.08 42.16 19.90
N SER A 284 -25.00 41.18 18.99
CA SER A 284 -26.15 40.45 18.45
C SER A 284 -26.35 39.12 19.20
N SER A 285 -27.02 38.15 18.58
CA SER A 285 -27.12 36.78 19.09
C SER A 285 -26.01 35.92 18.49
N ASP A 286 -25.37 35.11 19.31
CA ASP A 286 -24.32 34.16 18.96
C ASP A 286 -24.59 32.85 19.70
N TRP A 287 -24.49 31.71 19.02
CA TRP A 287 -24.90 30.42 19.59
C TRP A 287 -23.94 29.29 19.24
N ALA A 288 -23.71 28.38 20.18
CA ALA A 288 -22.93 27.16 19.96
C ALA A 288 -23.82 25.94 19.83
N TYR A 289 -23.61 25.11 18.81
CA TYR A 289 -24.37 23.88 18.60
C TYR A 289 -23.55 22.62 18.86
N SER A 290 -22.23 22.66 18.70
CA SER A 290 -21.37 21.48 18.81
C SER A 290 -19.97 21.82 19.31
N VAL A 291 -19.45 21.03 20.24
CA VAL A 291 -18.08 21.12 20.77
C VAL A 291 -17.34 19.79 20.62
N GLN A 292 -16.03 19.88 20.39
CA GLN A 292 -15.12 18.75 20.48
C GLN A 292 -13.75 19.16 21.03
N GLU A 293 -13.19 18.39 21.97
CA GLU A 293 -11.79 18.40 22.37
C GLU A 293 -10.91 18.00 21.18
N THR A 294 -9.91 18.82 20.89
CA THR A 294 -8.99 18.62 19.78
C THR A 294 -7.73 17.88 20.23
N SER A 295 -7.05 17.21 19.31
CA SER A 295 -5.87 16.38 19.57
C SER A 295 -4.68 17.12 20.21
N ASP A 296 -4.72 18.44 20.20
CA ASP A 296 -3.74 19.34 20.83
C ASP A 296 -4.11 19.73 22.28
N GLY A 297 -5.23 19.22 22.80
CA GLY A 297 -5.77 19.52 24.13
C GLY A 297 -6.62 20.79 24.20
N GLY A 298 -6.86 21.46 23.07
CA GLY A 298 -7.80 22.59 22.96
C GLY A 298 -9.23 22.14 22.65
N TYR A 299 -10.07 23.08 22.21
CA TYR A 299 -11.45 22.79 21.82
C TYR A 299 -11.84 23.49 20.53
N ILE A 300 -12.53 22.77 19.64
CA ILE A 300 -13.17 23.31 18.45
C ILE A 300 -14.67 23.36 18.68
N ILE A 301 -15.28 24.52 18.41
CA ILE A 301 -16.69 24.74 18.65
C ILE A 301 -17.34 25.39 17.44
N ALA A 302 -18.48 24.85 17.01
CA ALA A 302 -19.22 25.31 15.85
C ALA A 302 -20.62 25.79 16.23
N GLY A 303 -21.07 26.84 15.55
CA GLY A 303 -22.28 27.55 15.86
C GLY A 303 -22.71 28.56 14.80
N GLU A 304 -23.44 29.59 15.23
CA GLU A 304 -23.83 30.75 14.44
C GLU A 304 -23.43 32.05 15.12
N THR A 305 -23.25 33.11 14.34
CA THR A 305 -23.00 34.46 14.84
C THR A 305 -23.79 35.49 14.03
N GLY A 306 -24.64 36.25 14.71
CA GLY A 306 -25.23 37.49 14.16
C GLY A 306 -24.38 38.73 14.44
N SER A 307 -23.26 38.56 15.15
CA SER A 307 -22.36 39.64 15.56
C SER A 307 -21.20 39.85 14.57
N TYR A 308 -20.81 38.80 13.85
CA TYR A 308 -19.67 38.83 12.92
C TYR A 308 -20.11 38.37 11.53
N GLY A 309 -19.59 39.02 10.48
CA GLY A 309 -19.88 38.63 9.10
C GLY A 309 -20.90 39.53 8.39
N ALA A 310 -21.47 39.06 7.28
CA ALA A 310 -22.37 39.84 6.42
C ALA A 310 -23.86 39.53 6.64
N GLY A 311 -24.16 38.56 7.50
CA GLY A 311 -25.48 38.15 7.95
C GLY A 311 -25.40 37.44 9.32
N GLU A 312 -26.36 36.55 9.58
CA GLU A 312 -26.19 35.51 10.61
C GLU A 312 -25.35 34.42 9.97
N ASP A 313 -24.05 34.37 10.29
CA ASP A 313 -23.10 33.52 9.58
C ASP A 313 -22.70 32.30 10.44
N PHE A 314 -22.27 31.26 9.74
CA PHE A 314 -21.67 30.07 10.33
C PHE A 314 -20.44 30.47 11.12
N TRP A 315 -20.36 30.09 12.38
CA TRP A 315 -19.24 30.46 13.23
C TRP A 315 -18.44 29.27 13.74
N LEU A 316 -17.13 29.32 13.56
CA LEU A 316 -16.19 28.33 14.07
C LEU A 316 -15.17 29.02 14.98
N VAL A 317 -15.05 28.54 16.21
CA VAL A 317 -14.13 29.06 17.23
C VAL A 317 -13.20 27.94 17.68
N LYS A 318 -11.89 28.20 17.68
CA LYS A 318 -10.87 27.32 18.25
C LYS A 318 -10.31 27.97 19.50
N THR A 319 -10.16 27.18 20.55
CA THR A 319 -9.61 27.60 21.83
C THR A 319 -8.45 26.72 22.28
N ASP A 320 -7.63 27.27 23.17
CA ASP A 320 -6.65 26.51 23.94
C ASP A 320 -7.33 25.70 25.07
N PHE A 321 -6.54 24.93 25.82
CA PHE A 321 -7.06 24.09 26.91
C PHE A 321 -7.74 24.88 28.05
N ASN A 322 -7.48 26.19 28.17
CA ASN A 322 -8.09 27.09 29.16
C ASN A 322 -9.32 27.85 28.61
N GLY A 323 -9.76 27.49 27.40
CA GLY A 323 -10.87 28.14 26.71
C GLY A 323 -10.54 29.54 26.18
N ASN A 324 -9.27 29.93 26.07
CA ASN A 324 -8.93 31.20 25.45
C ASN A 324 -9.01 31.06 23.92
N GLU A 325 -9.66 32.02 23.25
CA GLU A 325 -9.77 32.06 21.78
C GLU A 325 -8.37 32.09 21.14
N GLU A 326 -8.04 31.08 20.34
CA GLU A 326 -6.84 31.07 19.50
C GLU A 326 -7.13 31.72 18.15
N TRP A 327 -8.26 31.34 17.55
CA TRP A 327 -8.82 31.99 16.38
C TRP A 327 -10.30 31.72 16.26
N LYS A 328 -10.94 32.53 15.42
CA LYS A 328 -12.32 32.33 14.98
C LYS A 328 -12.46 32.60 13.50
N LYS A 329 -13.46 31.97 12.88
CA LYS A 329 -13.74 32.11 11.46
C LYS A 329 -15.24 32.09 11.20
N THR A 330 -15.70 32.99 10.34
CA THR A 330 -17.07 32.99 9.83
C THR A 330 -17.12 32.44 8.42
N PHE A 331 -18.22 31.76 8.09
CA PHE A 331 -18.54 31.31 6.76
C PHE A 331 -19.99 31.69 6.45
N GLY A 332 -20.25 32.33 5.33
CA GLY A 332 -21.62 32.73 5.00
C GLY A 332 -21.65 33.92 4.07
N GLY A 333 -22.86 34.31 3.70
CA GLY A 333 -23.15 35.44 2.84
C GLY A 333 -23.98 36.51 3.53
N ILE A 334 -24.92 37.10 2.81
CA ILE A 334 -25.79 38.15 3.34
C ILE A 334 -27.04 37.58 4.05
N SER A 335 -27.27 36.28 3.95
CA SER A 335 -28.44 35.59 4.51
C SER A 335 -28.00 34.71 5.68
N SER A 336 -28.95 33.96 6.27
CA SER A 336 -28.72 33.17 7.48
C SER A 336 -28.05 31.83 7.16
N ASP A 337 -26.93 31.52 7.80
CA ASP A 337 -26.09 30.34 7.62
C ASP A 337 -25.64 29.82 9.00
N TRP A 338 -25.87 28.53 9.31
CA TRP A 338 -25.67 27.99 10.67
C TRP A 338 -24.92 26.66 10.66
N ALA A 339 -24.03 26.46 11.63
CA ALA A 339 -23.34 25.18 11.85
C ALA A 339 -24.10 24.32 12.86
N SER A 340 -24.29 23.03 12.59
CA SER A 340 -24.92 22.11 13.54
C SER A 340 -23.95 21.11 14.18
N SER A 341 -22.80 20.80 13.54
CA SER A 341 -21.86 19.80 14.04
C SER A 341 -20.44 20.06 13.58
N VAL A 342 -19.45 19.85 14.46
CA VAL A 342 -18.01 19.89 14.15
C VAL A 342 -17.30 18.59 14.55
N GLN A 343 -16.32 18.18 13.74
CA GLN A 343 -15.36 17.12 14.10
C GLN A 343 -13.96 17.43 13.56
N GLN A 344 -12.93 17.10 14.34
CA GLN A 344 -11.54 17.06 13.92
C GLN A 344 -11.31 15.83 13.03
N THR A 345 -10.66 16.04 11.90
CA THR A 345 -10.30 15.00 10.93
C THR A 345 -8.88 14.49 11.18
N SER A 346 -8.59 13.28 10.71
CA SER A 346 -7.27 12.61 10.89
C SER A 346 -6.08 13.36 10.28
N ASP A 347 -6.33 14.26 9.31
CA ASP A 347 -5.31 15.18 8.76
C ASP A 347 -4.99 16.38 9.68
N GLY A 348 -5.58 16.42 10.88
CA GLY A 348 -5.45 17.50 11.85
C GLY A 348 -6.41 18.67 11.64
N GLY A 349 -7.18 18.70 10.54
CA GLY A 349 -8.20 19.73 10.28
C GLY A 349 -9.57 19.46 10.87
N TYR A 350 -10.58 20.18 10.37
CA TYR A 350 -11.94 20.15 10.92
C TYR A 350 -12.97 20.04 9.81
N ILE A 351 -13.97 19.18 9.96
CA ILE A 351 -15.18 19.13 9.14
C ILE A 351 -16.34 19.70 9.94
N ILE A 352 -17.17 20.47 9.27
CA ILE A 352 -18.31 21.11 9.90
C ILE A 352 -19.52 21.03 8.99
N ALA A 353 -20.65 20.57 9.51
CA ALA A 353 -21.91 20.44 8.80
C ALA A 353 -22.94 21.44 9.32
N GLY A 354 -23.88 21.86 8.47
CA GLY A 354 -24.86 22.88 8.80
C GLY A 354 -25.80 23.20 7.65
N PHE A 355 -26.40 24.38 7.68
CA PHE A 355 -27.32 24.90 6.66
C PHE A 355 -26.86 26.28 6.16
N THR A 356 -27.21 26.59 4.92
CA THR A 356 -26.93 27.89 4.28
C THR A 356 -28.19 28.41 3.59
N TRP A 357 -28.51 29.69 3.76
CA TRP A 357 -29.46 30.41 2.91
C TRP A 357 -28.73 31.30 1.89
N SER A 358 -27.44 31.57 2.13
CA SER A 358 -26.63 32.43 1.27
C SER A 358 -26.20 31.77 -0.03
N TYR A 359 -26.04 30.44 -0.01
CA TYR A 359 -25.60 29.62 -1.13
C TYR A 359 -26.59 28.50 -1.41
N GLY A 360 -26.74 28.14 -2.69
CA GLY A 360 -27.65 27.06 -3.12
C GLY A 360 -28.91 27.59 -3.81
N ALA A 361 -29.94 26.76 -3.94
CA ALA A 361 -31.14 27.04 -4.73
C ALA A 361 -32.41 26.88 -3.89
N GLY A 362 -33.04 28.02 -3.55
CA GLY A 362 -34.32 28.04 -2.84
C GLY A 362 -34.18 28.61 -1.44
N GLY A 363 -34.55 27.82 -0.43
CA GLY A 363 -34.46 28.17 1.00
C GLY A 363 -33.15 27.69 1.62
N TYR A 364 -33.21 27.11 2.82
CA TYR A 364 -32.04 26.48 3.43
C TYR A 364 -31.56 25.27 2.61
N ASP A 365 -30.27 25.27 2.28
CA ASP A 365 -29.55 24.16 1.67
C ASP A 365 -28.57 23.55 2.69
N PHE A 366 -28.29 22.24 2.59
CA PHE A 366 -27.26 21.60 3.41
C PHE A 366 -25.87 22.12 3.04
N TRP A 367 -25.03 22.37 4.05
CA TRP A 367 -23.68 22.88 3.86
C TRP A 367 -22.65 22.06 4.62
N LEU A 368 -21.56 21.67 3.93
CA LEU A 368 -20.40 21.03 4.52
C LEU A 368 -19.15 21.86 4.23
N VAL A 369 -18.41 22.20 5.29
CA VAL A 369 -17.17 22.98 5.24
C VAL A 369 -16.01 22.13 5.78
N LYS A 370 -14.91 22.05 5.03
CA LYS A 370 -13.63 21.48 5.51
C LYS A 370 -12.63 22.60 5.76
N VAL A 371 -12.12 22.68 6.98
CA VAL A 371 -11.07 23.57 7.41
C VAL A 371 -9.79 22.74 7.63
N LYS A 372 -8.64 23.29 7.24
CA LYS A 372 -7.33 22.69 7.57
C LYS A 372 -6.99 23.11 9.00
N GLY A 373 -6.46 22.22 9.81
CA GLY A 373 -6.24 22.52 11.24
C GLY A 373 -4.77 22.76 11.57
N GLU A 374 -4.53 22.97 12.85
CA GLU A 374 -3.22 23.23 13.41
C GLU A 374 -2.43 21.94 13.64
N SER A 375 -1.14 21.95 13.37
CA SER A 375 -0.26 20.81 13.63
C SER A 375 0.07 20.70 15.13
N ALA A 376 -0.48 19.71 15.87
CA ALA A 376 -0.05 19.40 17.25
C ALA A 376 -0.29 17.95 17.74
N GLY A 377 0.67 17.44 18.53
CA GLY A 377 0.75 16.13 19.22
C GLY A 377 2.19 15.56 19.21
N LEU A 378 2.75 15.14 20.36
CA LEU A 378 4.01 14.37 20.43
C LEU A 378 3.70 12.92 20.07
N LYS A 379 4.43 12.32 19.12
CA LYS A 379 3.99 11.09 18.44
C LYS A 379 5.10 10.03 18.28
N VAL A 380 6.17 10.15 19.05
CA VAL A 380 7.34 9.27 18.97
C VAL A 380 7.69 8.76 20.35
N HIS A 381 7.88 7.45 20.50
CA HIS A 381 8.03 6.78 21.79
C HIS A 381 9.30 5.95 21.82
N ASN A 382 10.11 6.08 22.87
CA ASN A 382 11.18 5.13 23.16
C ASN A 382 10.67 4.04 24.11
N LEU A 383 10.44 2.82 23.60
CA LEU A 383 9.84 1.74 24.40
C LEU A 383 10.75 1.23 25.52
N ASN A 384 12.06 1.50 25.43
CA ASN A 384 13.02 1.05 26.43
C ASN A 384 13.11 2.00 27.62
N THR A 385 12.91 3.30 27.42
CA THR A 385 12.95 4.32 28.49
C THR A 385 11.55 4.72 28.97
N GLY A 386 10.52 4.56 28.12
CA GLY A 386 9.16 5.01 28.38
C GLY A 386 8.96 6.50 28.12
N GLU A 387 9.89 7.15 27.41
CA GLU A 387 9.85 8.58 27.11
C GLU A 387 9.23 8.86 25.74
N ASP A 388 8.57 10.03 25.64
CA ASP A 388 7.83 10.47 24.47
C ASP A 388 8.43 11.77 23.90
N PHE A 389 8.38 11.91 22.58
CA PHE A 389 9.06 12.96 21.83
C PHE A 389 8.18 13.52 20.72
N ALA A 390 8.43 14.78 20.36
CA ALA A 390 7.76 15.47 19.26
C ALA A 390 8.17 14.92 17.91
N THR A 391 9.43 14.47 17.81
CA THR A 391 10.12 14.22 16.57
C THR A 391 10.98 12.97 16.68
N ILE A 392 11.24 12.34 15.54
CA ILE A 392 12.07 11.13 15.49
C ILE A 392 13.49 11.48 15.90
N GLN A 393 14.01 12.63 15.44
CA GLN A 393 15.36 13.05 15.79
C GLN A 393 15.54 13.28 17.30
N ALA A 394 14.56 13.89 17.97
CA ALA A 394 14.64 14.13 19.42
C ALA A 394 14.71 12.81 20.20
N ALA A 395 13.95 11.80 19.79
CA ALA A 395 14.01 10.47 20.40
C ALA A 395 15.37 9.79 20.20
N ILE A 396 16.01 9.98 19.04
CA ILE A 396 17.35 9.45 18.76
C ILE A 396 18.40 10.19 19.59
N ASP A 397 18.33 11.51 19.65
CA ASP A 397 19.33 12.37 20.30
C ASP A 397 19.29 12.30 21.83
N ASP A 398 18.17 11.82 22.38
CA ASP A 398 18.01 11.69 23.81
C ASP A 398 19.18 10.91 24.48
N ASN A 399 19.56 11.40 25.65
CA ASN A 399 20.72 10.88 26.38
C ASN A 399 20.48 9.46 26.88
N ASP A 400 19.24 9.09 27.17
CA ASP A 400 18.86 7.78 27.69
C ASP A 400 18.56 6.77 26.57
N THR A 401 18.38 7.23 25.33
CA THR A 401 18.41 6.38 24.13
C THR A 401 19.80 5.77 23.89
N LYS A 402 19.91 4.43 24.03
CA LYS A 402 21.14 3.65 23.82
C LYS A 402 21.03 2.69 22.64
N ASP A 403 22.16 2.14 22.21
CA ASP A 403 22.22 1.04 21.25
C ASP A 403 21.34 -0.14 21.71
N GLY A 404 20.60 -0.72 20.77
CA GLY A 404 19.63 -1.78 20.98
C GLY A 404 18.23 -1.30 21.34
N HIS A 405 18.00 0.01 21.54
CA HIS A 405 16.68 0.54 21.86
C HIS A 405 15.72 0.53 20.67
N ILE A 406 14.43 0.60 20.98
CA ILE A 406 13.31 0.57 20.03
C ILE A 406 12.55 1.90 20.14
N ILE A 407 12.54 2.63 19.03
CA ILE A 407 11.72 3.82 18.84
C ILE A 407 10.51 3.43 18.00
N THR A 408 9.32 3.77 18.48
CA THR A 408 8.07 3.61 17.73
C THR A 408 7.44 4.96 17.41
N VAL A 409 6.84 5.07 16.23
CA VAL A 409 6.33 6.33 15.68
C VAL A 409 4.86 6.17 15.33
N ASP A 410 4.02 7.02 15.89
CA ASP A 410 2.57 6.98 15.68
C ASP A 410 2.15 7.46 14.29
N PRO A 411 0.96 7.08 13.81
CA PRO A 411 0.39 7.60 12.58
C PRO A 411 0.43 9.13 12.49
N GLY A 412 0.77 9.64 11.30
CA GLY A 412 0.89 11.06 11.04
C GLY A 412 2.03 11.40 10.09
N THR A 413 2.16 12.69 9.80
CA THR A 413 3.22 13.24 8.93
C THR A 413 4.27 13.96 9.77
N TYR A 414 5.53 13.55 9.62
CA TYR A 414 6.71 14.08 10.28
C TYR A 414 7.56 14.76 9.22
N THR A 415 7.79 16.06 9.37
CA THR A 415 8.62 16.82 8.43
C THR A 415 10.02 16.99 9.01
N GLU A 416 10.91 16.07 8.69
CA GLU A 416 12.24 15.93 9.29
C GLU A 416 13.26 15.36 8.29
N ASN A 417 14.54 15.56 8.58
CA ASN A 417 15.64 14.76 8.04
C ASN A 417 16.31 14.12 9.26
N VAL A 418 16.36 12.80 9.31
CA VAL A 418 16.63 12.01 10.51
C VAL A 418 18.00 11.32 10.40
N ASP A 419 18.91 11.69 11.30
CA ASP A 419 20.24 11.11 11.45
C ASP A 419 20.20 9.97 12.49
N VAL A 420 20.31 8.74 12.01
CA VAL A 420 20.31 7.53 12.86
C VAL A 420 21.75 7.17 13.24
N THR A 421 22.20 7.74 14.35
CA THR A 421 23.59 7.65 14.84
C THR A 421 23.84 6.53 15.85
N LYS A 422 22.80 5.84 16.30
CA LYS A 422 22.84 4.73 17.27
C LYS A 422 22.24 3.47 16.64
N SER A 423 22.66 2.30 17.12
CA SER A 423 22.11 1.02 16.67
C SER A 423 20.67 0.85 17.17
N LEU A 424 19.67 1.25 16.40
CA LEU A 424 18.28 1.34 16.84
C LEU A 424 17.32 0.54 15.96
N THR A 425 16.21 0.10 16.53
CA THR A 425 15.02 -0.26 15.75
C THR A 425 14.06 0.91 15.75
N ILE A 426 13.76 1.49 14.59
CA ILE A 426 12.81 2.58 14.41
C ILE A 426 11.68 2.08 13.52
N ARG A 427 10.45 2.10 14.03
CA ARG A 427 9.30 1.56 13.28
C ARG A 427 8.00 2.31 13.53
N SER A 428 7.11 2.33 12.55
CA SER A 428 5.72 2.77 12.78
C SER A 428 5.04 1.86 13.82
N THR A 429 4.17 2.44 14.66
CA THR A 429 3.32 1.68 15.58
C THR A 429 2.26 0.87 14.85
N SER A 430 1.67 1.39 13.75
CA SER A 430 0.66 0.66 12.99
C SER A 430 1.26 -0.49 12.16
N GLY A 431 2.53 -0.35 11.77
CA GLY A 431 3.21 -1.28 10.87
C GLY A 431 2.71 -1.22 9.41
N ASN A 432 1.67 -0.44 9.13
CA ASN A 432 1.21 -0.14 7.78
C ASN A 432 1.90 1.14 7.28
N PRO A 433 2.74 1.06 6.23
CA PRO A 433 3.53 2.20 5.76
C PRO A 433 2.70 3.42 5.36
N ALA A 434 1.43 3.26 4.99
CA ALA A 434 0.58 4.38 4.57
C ALA A 434 0.23 5.36 5.69
N ASP A 435 0.27 4.92 6.95
CA ASP A 435 -0.25 5.68 8.08
C ASP A 435 0.79 6.65 8.67
N THR A 436 2.08 6.35 8.50
CA THR A 436 3.19 7.13 9.06
C THR A 436 4.10 7.65 7.94
N ILE A 437 4.03 8.95 7.68
CA ILE A 437 4.76 9.62 6.61
C ILE A 437 5.95 10.37 7.20
N VAL A 438 7.16 10.09 6.75
CA VAL A 438 8.35 10.89 7.03
C VAL A 438 8.73 11.64 5.76
N GLN A 439 8.56 12.96 5.80
CA GLN A 439 8.80 13.87 4.70
C GLN A 439 10.07 14.68 4.97
N ALA A 440 10.96 14.78 3.99
CA ALA A 440 12.14 15.62 4.08
C ALA A 440 11.76 17.07 4.45
N ALA A 441 12.31 17.59 5.54
CA ALA A 441 12.25 19.02 5.86
C ALA A 441 13.12 19.85 4.89
N ASN A 442 14.26 19.29 4.50
CA ASN A 442 15.18 19.81 3.50
C ASN A 442 15.29 18.81 2.33
N PRO A 443 14.81 19.15 1.12
CA PRO A 443 14.90 18.26 -0.04
C PRO A 443 16.34 18.04 -0.53
N ASN A 444 17.30 18.84 -0.05
CA ASN A 444 18.73 18.70 -0.33
C ASN A 444 19.46 17.75 0.63
N ASP A 445 18.71 17.05 1.48
CA ASP A 445 19.23 16.05 2.39
C ASP A 445 18.46 14.72 2.29
N HIS A 446 19.01 13.66 2.89
CA HIS A 446 18.35 12.36 3.00
C HIS A 446 17.16 12.44 3.97
N VAL A 447 16.08 11.67 3.77
CA VAL A 447 15.01 11.62 4.81
C VAL A 447 15.51 10.86 6.03
N PHE A 448 16.08 9.68 5.81
CA PHE A 448 16.85 8.95 6.81
C PHE A 448 18.31 8.82 6.36
N GLU A 449 19.24 9.33 7.17
CA GLU A 449 20.68 9.05 7.04
C GLU A 449 21.13 8.14 8.18
N ILE A 450 21.43 6.89 7.83
CA ILE A 450 21.86 5.87 8.79
C ILE A 450 23.38 5.86 8.82
N THR A 451 23.96 6.11 9.98
CA THR A 451 25.42 6.11 10.20
C THR A 451 25.89 5.05 11.19
N ALA A 452 24.96 4.39 11.88
CA ALA A 452 25.23 3.26 12.78
C ALA A 452 24.95 1.90 12.12
N ASN A 453 25.70 0.88 12.56
CA ASN A 453 25.43 -0.53 12.23
C ASN A 453 24.20 -1.04 12.99
N TYR A 454 23.64 -2.18 12.57
CA TYR A 454 22.54 -2.86 13.28
C TYR A 454 21.27 -2.00 13.47
N VAL A 455 20.99 -1.14 12.50
CA VAL A 455 19.78 -0.31 12.47
C VAL A 455 18.66 -1.01 11.70
N ASN A 456 17.45 -0.99 12.24
CA ASN A 456 16.25 -1.49 11.58
C ASN A 456 15.26 -0.36 11.33
N ILE A 457 14.85 -0.13 10.08
CA ILE A 457 13.84 0.88 9.71
C ILE A 457 12.66 0.21 9.02
N SER A 458 11.44 0.41 9.53
CA SER A 458 10.24 -0.21 8.95
C SER A 458 8.91 0.49 9.19
N GLY A 459 7.98 0.33 8.25
CA GLY A 459 6.59 0.76 8.40
C GLY A 459 6.37 2.23 8.04
N PHE A 460 7.20 2.83 7.18
CA PHE A 460 7.10 4.24 6.85
C PHE A 460 6.78 4.49 5.38
N THR A 461 5.97 5.52 5.12
CA THR A 461 6.00 6.24 3.85
C THR A 461 7.12 7.28 3.91
N VAL A 462 8.05 7.28 2.95
CA VAL A 462 9.23 8.17 2.96
C VAL A 462 9.27 9.00 1.69
N VAL A 463 9.26 10.34 1.83
CA VAL A 463 9.09 11.26 0.68
C VAL A 463 9.91 12.55 0.79
N GLY A 464 10.11 13.24 -0.33
CA GLY A 464 10.53 14.66 -0.35
C GLY A 464 12.02 14.94 -0.54
N ALA A 465 12.91 13.95 -0.39
CA ALA A 465 14.35 14.07 -0.67
C ALA A 465 14.65 14.11 -2.17
N THR A 466 14.32 15.22 -2.83
CA THR A 466 14.26 15.34 -4.30
C THR A 466 15.56 15.80 -4.96
N ARG A 467 16.54 16.31 -4.22
CA ARG A 467 17.78 16.81 -4.84
C ARG A 467 18.78 15.67 -5.03
N TYR A 468 19.34 15.54 -6.23
CA TYR A 468 20.50 14.65 -6.45
C TYR A 468 21.71 15.04 -5.58
N PRO A 469 22.40 14.08 -4.93
CA PRO A 469 22.21 12.61 -4.95
C PRO A 469 21.51 12.05 -3.68
N ARG A 470 20.49 12.76 -3.17
CA ARG A 470 19.82 12.41 -1.91
C ARG A 470 18.83 11.28 -2.07
N ALA A 471 18.52 10.67 -0.94
CA ALA A 471 17.72 9.46 -0.90
C ALA A 471 16.62 9.54 0.16
N GLY A 472 15.54 8.80 -0.05
CA GLY A 472 14.57 8.53 1.01
C GLY A 472 15.28 7.89 2.20
N ILE A 473 15.92 6.74 1.98
CA ILE A 473 16.70 6.06 3.02
C ILE A 473 18.13 5.85 2.52
N CYS A 474 19.12 6.35 3.26
CA CYS A 474 20.53 6.23 2.95
C CYS A 474 21.26 5.46 4.05
N LEU A 475 22.01 4.42 3.67
CA LEU A 475 23.01 3.78 4.52
C LEU A 475 24.37 4.37 4.14
N ALA A 476 24.97 5.09 5.07
CA ALA A 476 26.22 5.79 4.87
C ALA A 476 27.44 4.85 4.83
N SER A 477 28.58 5.39 4.39
CA SER A 477 29.83 4.62 4.27
C SER A 477 30.21 3.86 5.54
N GLY A 478 30.45 2.55 5.39
CA GLY A 478 30.85 1.68 6.50
C GLY A 478 29.70 1.14 7.34
N VAL A 479 28.44 1.37 6.95
CA VAL A 479 27.25 0.83 7.64
C VAL A 479 26.96 -0.61 7.20
N ASN A 480 26.76 -1.48 8.18
CA ASN A 480 26.56 -2.91 7.98
C ASN A 480 25.52 -3.49 8.94
N TYR A 481 24.97 -4.64 8.56
CA TYR A 481 24.03 -5.43 9.36
C TYR A 481 22.71 -4.71 9.67
N CYS A 482 22.32 -3.77 8.83
CA CYS A 482 21.05 -3.06 8.94
C CYS A 482 19.94 -3.78 8.16
N ILE A 483 18.69 -3.59 8.60
CA ILE A 483 17.49 -4.11 7.94
C ILE A 483 16.57 -2.95 7.58
N ILE A 484 16.33 -2.77 6.28
CA ILE A 484 15.34 -1.81 5.78
C ILE A 484 14.17 -2.59 5.21
N SER A 485 13.00 -2.49 5.83
CA SER A 485 11.89 -3.36 5.45
C SER A 485 10.51 -2.74 5.53
N ASN A 486 9.59 -3.14 4.64
CA ASN A 486 8.19 -2.70 4.68
C ASN A 486 8.06 -1.17 4.71
N ASN A 487 8.64 -0.49 3.72
CA ASN A 487 8.52 0.97 3.56
C ASN A 487 7.98 1.31 2.16
N ASN A 488 7.19 2.38 2.07
CA ASN A 488 6.69 2.97 0.84
C ASN A 488 7.50 4.23 0.53
N ILE A 489 8.44 4.18 -0.41
CA ILE A 489 9.33 5.29 -0.73
C ILE A 489 8.99 5.85 -2.11
N SER A 490 8.64 7.14 -2.16
CA SER A 490 8.22 7.82 -3.40
C SER A 490 8.63 9.29 -3.41
N ASN A 491 8.65 9.92 -4.59
CA ASN A 491 9.00 11.34 -4.74
C ASN A 491 10.36 11.72 -4.11
N THR A 492 11.37 10.87 -4.32
CA THR A 492 12.76 11.11 -3.92
C THR A 492 13.70 10.99 -5.12
N CYS A 493 14.94 11.48 -5.00
CA CYS A 493 15.95 11.30 -6.05
C CYS A 493 16.40 9.84 -6.11
N PHE A 494 16.88 9.25 -5.01
CA PHE A 494 16.99 7.80 -4.89
C PHE A 494 16.05 7.29 -3.81
N GLY A 495 15.32 6.21 -4.05
CA GLY A 495 14.48 5.65 -3.00
C GLY A 495 15.29 5.10 -1.83
N ILE A 496 16.14 4.11 -2.10
CA ILE A 496 17.07 3.54 -1.11
C ILE A 496 18.48 3.59 -1.68
N LYS A 497 19.43 4.14 -0.92
CA LYS A 497 20.84 4.21 -1.31
C LYS A 497 21.72 3.52 -0.26
N LEU A 498 22.61 2.64 -0.71
CA LEU A 498 23.68 2.04 0.09
C LEU A 498 25.01 2.55 -0.44
N ASP A 499 25.72 3.36 0.35
CA ASP A 499 27.03 3.92 0.01
C ASP A 499 28.10 3.20 0.82
N ASN A 500 29.02 2.48 0.17
CA ASN A 500 30.06 1.66 0.79
C ASN A 500 29.55 0.83 2.00
N SER A 501 28.36 0.25 1.86
CA SER A 501 27.61 -0.39 2.94
C SER A 501 27.40 -1.86 2.63
N ASN A 502 27.86 -2.76 3.51
CA ASN A 502 27.91 -4.20 3.24
C ASN A 502 27.06 -5.00 4.23
N ASN A 503 26.71 -6.23 3.88
CA ASN A 503 26.02 -7.15 4.80
C ASN A 503 24.67 -6.62 5.33
N ASN A 504 23.94 -5.85 4.52
CA ASN A 504 22.62 -5.32 4.87
C ASN A 504 21.49 -6.10 4.17
N MET A 505 20.29 -6.02 4.74
CA MET A 505 19.08 -6.64 4.20
C MET A 505 18.05 -5.58 3.83
N ILE A 506 17.58 -5.63 2.58
CA ILE A 506 16.53 -4.74 2.06
C ILE A 506 15.35 -5.63 1.68
N LEU A 507 14.23 -5.52 2.40
CA LEU A 507 13.16 -6.53 2.37
C LEU A 507 11.79 -5.89 2.16
N ILE A 508 11.03 -6.32 1.15
CA ILE A 508 9.59 -5.98 1.05
C ILE A 508 9.36 -4.45 1.05
N ASN A 509 10.25 -3.68 0.42
CA ASN A 509 10.05 -2.24 0.25
C ASN A 509 9.38 -1.96 -1.09
N ASN A 510 8.48 -0.99 -1.12
CA ASN A 510 7.90 -0.44 -2.33
C ASN A 510 8.57 0.91 -2.64
N VAL A 511 9.46 0.91 -3.62
CA VAL A 511 10.34 2.01 -4.02
C VAL A 511 9.93 2.54 -5.38
N SER A 512 8.77 3.20 -5.41
CA SER A 512 8.10 3.56 -6.67
C SER A 512 7.91 5.06 -6.84
N ASN A 513 7.86 5.54 -8.08
CA ASN A 513 7.69 6.96 -8.42
C ASN A 513 8.82 7.87 -7.87
N ASN A 514 10.07 7.43 -7.95
CA ASN A 514 11.26 8.20 -7.64
C ASN A 514 12.03 8.55 -8.91
N GLU A 515 13.08 9.38 -8.81
CA GLU A 515 14.02 9.50 -9.94
C GLU A 515 14.77 8.19 -10.15
N GLY A 516 15.27 7.54 -9.10
CA GLY A 516 15.88 6.22 -9.10
C GLY A 516 15.38 5.35 -7.93
N GLY A 517 15.42 4.03 -8.10
CA GLY A 517 14.90 3.11 -7.09
C GLY A 517 15.92 2.76 -6.00
N ILE A 518 16.48 1.55 -6.05
CA ILE A 518 17.44 1.02 -5.08
C ILE A 518 18.85 1.07 -5.69
N TYR A 519 19.76 1.82 -5.06
CA TYR A 519 21.12 2.04 -5.54
C TYR A 519 22.19 1.56 -4.56
N LEU A 520 23.00 0.59 -4.98
CA LEU A 520 24.13 0.04 -4.25
C LEU A 520 25.43 0.54 -4.88
N TYR A 521 26.11 1.46 -4.21
CA TYR A 521 27.39 2.03 -4.64
C TYR A 521 28.52 1.52 -3.76
N TYR A 522 29.45 0.74 -4.32
CA TYR A 522 30.53 0.07 -3.57
C TYR A 522 30.04 -0.78 -2.39
N SER A 523 28.86 -1.36 -2.53
CA SER A 523 28.08 -1.98 -1.46
C SER A 523 27.89 -3.47 -1.76
N SER A 524 28.75 -4.29 -1.18
CA SER A 524 28.86 -5.73 -1.43
C SER A 524 28.22 -6.59 -0.33
N ASN A 525 27.95 -7.87 -0.61
CA ASN A 525 27.41 -8.82 0.37
C ASN A 525 26.03 -8.44 0.94
N ASN A 526 25.23 -7.66 0.21
CA ASN A 526 23.87 -7.28 0.62
C ASN A 526 22.83 -8.25 0.04
N THR A 527 21.68 -8.31 0.70
CA THR A 527 20.55 -9.18 0.34
C THR A 527 19.30 -8.35 0.10
N LEU A 528 18.73 -8.44 -1.10
CA LEU A 528 17.52 -7.74 -1.53
C LEU A 528 16.44 -8.80 -1.81
N ILE A 529 15.36 -8.80 -1.03
CA ILE A 529 14.28 -9.79 -1.16
C ILE A 529 12.92 -9.12 -1.26
N ASN A 530 12.11 -9.55 -2.22
CA ASN A 530 10.71 -9.13 -2.37
C ASN A 530 10.50 -7.61 -2.49
N ASN A 531 11.50 -6.84 -2.95
CA ASN A 531 11.32 -5.40 -3.13
C ASN A 531 10.66 -5.10 -4.48
N THR A 532 9.87 -4.04 -4.51
CA THR A 532 9.29 -3.47 -5.73
C THR A 532 9.96 -2.14 -6.02
N ALA A 533 10.48 -1.95 -7.22
CA ALA A 533 11.06 -0.70 -7.70
C ALA A 533 10.44 -0.34 -9.06
N ASN A 534 9.29 0.32 -9.04
CA ASN A 534 8.49 0.56 -10.25
C ASN A 534 8.33 2.04 -10.57
N SER A 535 8.08 2.35 -11.84
CA SER A 535 7.70 3.70 -12.27
C SER A 535 8.71 4.79 -11.88
N ASN A 536 9.99 4.43 -11.75
CA ASN A 536 11.06 5.40 -11.49
C ASN A 536 11.50 6.06 -12.80
N ASN A 537 11.72 7.37 -12.79
CA ASN A 537 11.58 8.20 -13.99
C ASN A 537 12.87 8.84 -14.54
N ASN A 538 14.05 8.59 -13.96
CA ASN A 538 15.30 9.22 -14.39
C ASN A 538 16.52 8.27 -14.37
N TYR A 539 16.63 7.46 -13.32
CA TYR A 539 17.70 6.49 -13.09
C TYR A 539 17.14 5.07 -13.04
N HIS A 540 18.03 4.09 -12.86
CA HIS A 540 17.71 2.67 -12.91
C HIS A 540 16.83 2.26 -11.71
N ALA A 541 16.04 1.21 -11.88
CA ALA A 541 15.17 0.74 -10.81
C ALA A 541 15.96 0.07 -9.67
N ILE A 542 16.82 -0.90 -10.01
CA ILE A 542 17.77 -1.52 -9.08
C ILE A 542 19.16 -1.48 -9.72
N CYS A 543 20.13 -0.84 -9.08
CA CYS A 543 21.46 -0.64 -9.64
C CYS A 543 22.56 -1.01 -8.65
N LEU A 544 23.46 -1.89 -9.09
CA LEU A 544 24.64 -2.37 -8.39
C LEU A 544 25.87 -1.83 -9.12
N TYR A 545 26.53 -0.84 -8.53
CA TYR A 545 27.69 -0.16 -9.10
C TYR A 545 28.93 -0.41 -8.23
N TYR A 546 29.93 -1.15 -8.75
CA TYR A 546 31.06 -1.69 -7.99
C TYR A 546 30.64 -2.51 -6.76
N SER A 547 29.53 -3.23 -6.87
CA SER A 547 28.83 -3.87 -5.76
C SER A 547 28.74 -5.37 -6.02
N SER A 548 29.67 -6.13 -5.43
CA SER A 548 29.85 -7.57 -5.71
C SER A 548 29.23 -8.45 -4.62
N ASN A 549 29.04 -9.74 -4.90
CA ASN A 549 28.57 -10.74 -3.94
C ASN A 549 27.17 -10.44 -3.34
N ASN A 550 26.31 -9.71 -4.04
CA ASN A 550 24.95 -9.43 -3.59
C ASN A 550 23.97 -10.50 -4.07
N THR A 551 22.89 -10.70 -3.31
CA THR A 551 21.79 -11.60 -3.67
C THR A 551 20.50 -10.83 -3.85
N LEU A 552 19.89 -10.94 -5.02
CA LEU A 552 18.60 -10.35 -5.38
C LEU A 552 17.62 -11.49 -5.63
N THR A 553 16.62 -11.64 -4.77
CA THR A 553 15.61 -12.70 -4.88
C THR A 553 14.19 -12.13 -4.92
N ASN A 554 13.39 -12.55 -5.90
CA ASN A 554 11.97 -12.18 -6.03
C ASN A 554 11.72 -10.65 -6.07
N ASN A 555 12.66 -9.84 -6.56
CA ASN A 555 12.44 -8.39 -6.68
C ASN A 555 11.72 -8.08 -7.99
N THR A 556 10.92 -7.03 -7.99
CA THR A 556 10.21 -6.51 -9.16
C THR A 556 10.76 -5.13 -9.54
N ALA A 557 11.17 -4.96 -10.79
CA ALA A 557 11.74 -3.75 -11.36
C ALA A 557 11.04 -3.42 -12.70
N SER A 558 9.80 -2.92 -12.63
CA SER A 558 8.92 -2.79 -13.80
C SER A 558 8.50 -1.36 -14.11
N SER A 559 8.21 -1.08 -15.38
CA SER A 559 7.65 0.21 -15.82
C SER A 559 8.54 1.41 -15.52
N ASN A 560 9.87 1.24 -15.49
CA ASN A 560 10.82 2.33 -15.24
C ASN A 560 11.27 3.00 -16.54
N TYR A 561 11.68 4.27 -16.43
CA TYR A 561 12.17 5.10 -17.54
C TYR A 561 13.63 4.78 -17.95
N HIS A 562 14.28 3.84 -17.29
CA HIS A 562 15.58 3.33 -17.70
C HIS A 562 15.67 1.84 -17.35
N TYR A 563 16.88 1.29 -17.26
CA TYR A 563 17.10 -0.13 -16.93
C TYR A 563 16.36 -0.61 -15.68
N GLY A 564 15.80 -1.82 -15.75
CA GLY A 564 15.17 -2.48 -14.61
C GLY A 564 16.18 -2.87 -13.54
N ILE A 565 17.01 -3.88 -13.82
CA ILE A 565 18.09 -4.34 -12.93
C ILE A 565 19.42 -4.18 -13.64
N SER A 566 20.38 -3.51 -13.00
CA SER A 566 21.65 -3.16 -13.65
C SER A 566 22.86 -3.43 -12.78
N LEU A 567 23.87 -4.08 -13.35
CA LEU A 567 25.13 -4.47 -12.70
C LEU A 567 26.30 -3.87 -13.46
N TYR A 568 26.99 -2.89 -12.86
CA TYR A 568 28.17 -2.24 -13.41
C TYR A 568 29.41 -2.55 -12.57
N HIS A 569 30.41 -3.21 -13.17
CA HIS A 569 31.62 -3.60 -12.46
C HIS A 569 31.33 -4.42 -11.19
N SER A 570 30.28 -5.23 -11.25
CA SER A 570 29.66 -5.88 -10.10
C SER A 570 29.69 -7.39 -10.33
N ASN A 571 30.62 -8.07 -9.65
CA ASN A 571 30.91 -9.47 -9.88
C ASN A 571 30.25 -10.38 -8.84
N ASN A 572 30.12 -11.67 -9.16
CA ASN A 572 29.69 -12.70 -8.21
C ASN A 572 28.30 -12.45 -7.59
N ASN A 573 27.40 -11.75 -8.28
CA ASN A 573 26.04 -11.52 -7.79
C ASN A 573 25.10 -12.65 -8.22
N SER A 574 24.06 -12.88 -7.42
CA SER A 574 23.01 -13.85 -7.70
C SER A 574 21.67 -13.15 -7.87
N LEU A 575 21.05 -13.32 -9.05
CA LEU A 575 19.73 -12.81 -9.38
C LEU A 575 18.80 -14.01 -9.58
N ILE A 576 17.88 -14.23 -8.65
CA ILE A 576 17.00 -15.39 -8.62
C ILE A 576 15.54 -14.94 -8.63
N ASN A 577 14.74 -15.45 -9.57
CA ASN A 577 13.29 -15.20 -9.65
C ASN A 577 12.90 -13.71 -9.72
N ASN A 578 13.77 -12.82 -10.23
CA ASN A 578 13.42 -11.40 -10.32
C ASN A 578 12.58 -11.12 -11.57
N ILE A 579 11.73 -10.10 -11.49
CA ILE A 579 10.90 -9.64 -12.59
C ILE A 579 11.38 -8.25 -13.00
N ALA A 580 11.82 -8.09 -14.24
CA ALA A 580 12.07 -6.80 -14.87
C ALA A 580 11.28 -6.74 -16.17
N LYS A 581 10.31 -5.84 -16.30
CA LYS A 581 9.45 -5.78 -17.48
C LYS A 581 8.94 -4.38 -17.77
N ALA A 582 8.56 -4.12 -19.02
CA ALA A 582 8.01 -2.84 -19.47
C ALA A 582 8.90 -1.64 -19.11
N ASN A 583 10.21 -1.84 -19.01
CA ASN A 583 11.16 -0.75 -18.86
C ASN A 583 11.44 -0.14 -20.24
N THR A 584 11.71 1.16 -20.30
CA THR A 584 11.97 1.85 -21.58
C THR A 584 13.29 1.42 -22.22
N ASP A 585 14.28 1.05 -21.41
CA ASP A 585 15.57 0.50 -21.83
C ASP A 585 15.68 -1.01 -21.46
N CYS A 586 16.89 -1.58 -21.49
CA CYS A 586 17.13 -2.99 -21.17
C CYS A 586 16.52 -3.40 -19.82
N SER A 587 15.88 -4.56 -19.76
CA SER A 587 15.31 -5.02 -18.48
C SER A 587 16.37 -5.44 -17.48
N ILE A 588 17.33 -6.28 -17.90
CA ILE A 588 18.48 -6.67 -17.08
C ILE A 588 19.76 -6.39 -17.86
N ILE A 589 20.69 -5.64 -17.27
CA ILE A 589 21.99 -5.34 -17.89
C ILE A 589 23.17 -5.70 -16.98
N LEU A 590 24.15 -6.40 -17.56
CA LEU A 590 25.46 -6.66 -16.97
C LEU A 590 26.51 -5.96 -17.83
N SER A 591 27.21 -4.98 -17.24
CA SER A 591 28.27 -4.22 -17.89
C SER A 591 29.57 -4.35 -17.13
N SER A 592 30.60 -4.90 -17.79
CA SER A 592 31.89 -5.20 -17.16
C SER A 592 31.75 -6.03 -15.87
N SER A 593 30.78 -6.95 -15.84
CA SER A 593 30.35 -7.69 -14.66
C SER A 593 30.46 -9.18 -14.93
N CYS A 594 31.36 -9.86 -14.24
CA CYS A 594 31.68 -11.27 -14.44
C CYS A 594 31.24 -12.17 -13.26
N ASN A 595 31.13 -13.47 -13.55
CA ASN A 595 30.81 -14.51 -12.56
C ASN A 595 29.43 -14.34 -11.89
N ASN A 596 28.48 -13.68 -12.54
CA ASN A 596 27.12 -13.54 -12.02
C ASN A 596 26.23 -14.72 -12.42
N THR A 597 25.27 -15.04 -11.56
CA THR A 597 24.30 -16.11 -11.80
C THR A 597 22.89 -15.54 -11.87
N LEU A 598 22.21 -15.77 -12.99
CA LEU A 598 20.83 -15.36 -13.25
C LEU A 598 19.98 -16.63 -13.41
N VAL A 599 19.10 -16.90 -12.46
CA VAL A 599 18.21 -18.08 -12.46
C VAL A 599 16.76 -17.64 -12.41
N ASN A 600 15.92 -18.19 -13.29
CA ASN A 600 14.46 -17.99 -13.28
C ASN A 600 13.99 -16.53 -13.36
N ASN A 601 14.80 -15.61 -13.90
CA ASN A 601 14.40 -14.22 -14.02
C ASN A 601 13.47 -14.03 -15.23
N ASN A 602 12.51 -13.11 -15.10
CA ASN A 602 11.58 -12.73 -16.14
C ASN A 602 11.93 -11.32 -16.64
N ALA A 603 12.38 -11.22 -17.89
CA ALA A 603 12.87 -10.02 -18.56
C ALA A 603 12.03 -9.69 -19.81
N ASN A 604 10.70 -9.65 -19.68
CA ASN A 604 9.76 -9.62 -20.82
C ASN A 604 9.18 -8.24 -21.15
N SER A 605 8.61 -8.13 -22.35
CA SER A 605 7.75 -7.01 -22.77
C SER A 605 8.45 -5.65 -22.74
N ASN A 606 9.67 -5.57 -23.26
CA ASN A 606 10.46 -4.33 -23.30
C ASN A 606 10.68 -3.85 -24.73
N ASN A 607 10.72 -2.53 -24.91
CA ASN A 607 11.06 -1.92 -26.21
C ASN A 607 12.58 -1.90 -26.49
N HIS A 608 13.34 -2.73 -25.77
CA HIS A 608 14.80 -2.86 -25.86
C HIS A 608 15.21 -4.33 -25.63
N GLU A 609 16.44 -4.62 -25.22
CA GLU A 609 16.83 -6.00 -24.86
C GLU A 609 16.18 -6.48 -23.55
N GLY A 610 15.78 -7.74 -23.50
CA GLY A 610 15.39 -8.39 -22.25
C GLY A 610 16.58 -8.49 -21.30
N ILE A 611 17.63 -9.19 -21.73
CA ILE A 611 18.88 -9.33 -20.96
C ILE A 611 20.08 -8.93 -21.84
N PHE A 612 20.89 -7.98 -21.37
CA PHE A 612 22.05 -7.48 -22.09
C PHE A 612 23.36 -7.67 -21.31
N LEU A 613 24.33 -8.34 -21.93
CA LEU A 613 25.69 -8.53 -21.42
C LEU A 613 26.66 -7.75 -22.31
N THR A 614 27.38 -6.79 -21.74
CA THR A 614 28.46 -6.06 -22.43
C THR A 614 29.76 -6.15 -21.66
N SER A 615 30.84 -6.57 -22.33
CA SER A 615 32.14 -6.81 -21.70
C SER A 615 32.06 -7.68 -20.44
N SER A 616 31.11 -8.62 -20.41
CA SER A 616 30.72 -9.36 -19.20
C SER A 616 30.93 -10.86 -19.40
N CYS A 617 31.77 -11.44 -18.55
CA CYS A 617 32.37 -12.75 -18.75
C CYS A 617 31.98 -13.78 -17.69
N ASN A 618 32.04 -15.07 -18.02
CA ASN A 618 31.82 -16.16 -17.06
C ASN A 618 30.47 -16.10 -16.31
N ASN A 619 29.42 -15.55 -16.93
CA ASN A 619 28.09 -15.49 -16.32
C ASN A 619 27.26 -16.73 -16.68
N ILE A 620 26.38 -17.13 -15.76
CA ILE A 620 25.48 -18.27 -15.93
C ILE A 620 24.04 -17.75 -15.95
N LEU A 621 23.34 -17.97 -17.07
CA LEU A 621 21.94 -17.62 -17.26
C LEU A 621 21.15 -18.91 -17.45
N THR A 622 20.42 -19.34 -16.43
CA THR A 622 19.64 -20.57 -16.47
C THR A 622 18.15 -20.33 -16.27
N ASN A 623 17.32 -20.90 -17.14
CA ASN A 623 15.85 -20.88 -17.01
C ASN A 623 15.25 -19.46 -16.95
N ASN A 624 15.87 -18.48 -17.59
CA ASN A 624 15.33 -17.12 -17.66
C ASN A 624 14.36 -17.00 -18.84
N THR A 625 13.40 -16.10 -18.73
CA THR A 625 12.50 -15.73 -19.82
C THR A 625 12.88 -14.33 -20.31
N ALA A 626 13.07 -14.18 -21.63
CA ALA A 626 13.36 -12.91 -22.29
C ALA A 626 12.55 -12.85 -23.60
N SER A 627 11.24 -12.71 -23.44
CA SER A 627 10.23 -12.78 -24.51
C SER A 627 9.53 -11.45 -24.72
N ASP A 628 8.97 -11.27 -25.91
CA ASP A 628 8.21 -10.08 -26.30
C ASP A 628 9.04 -8.78 -26.20
N ASN A 629 10.35 -8.86 -26.46
CA ASN A 629 11.26 -7.72 -26.44
C ASN A 629 11.69 -7.31 -27.86
N THR A 630 12.46 -6.22 -27.99
CA THR A 630 13.15 -5.95 -29.27
C THR A 630 14.22 -6.99 -29.55
N PHE A 631 15.04 -7.31 -28.54
CA PHE A 631 15.96 -8.45 -28.57
C PHE A 631 15.80 -9.25 -27.27
N GLY A 632 15.87 -10.57 -27.32
CA GLY A 632 15.74 -11.41 -26.12
C GLY A 632 16.99 -11.29 -25.24
N ILE A 633 18.06 -11.98 -25.61
CA ILE A 633 19.35 -11.94 -24.91
C ILE A 633 20.47 -11.50 -25.86
N TYR A 634 21.23 -10.47 -25.48
CA TYR A 634 22.31 -9.92 -26.28
C TYR A 634 23.66 -9.98 -25.55
N LEU A 635 24.67 -10.57 -26.19
CA LEU A 635 26.07 -10.58 -25.76
C LEU A 635 26.90 -9.70 -26.69
N TYR A 636 27.52 -8.67 -26.14
CA TYR A 636 28.29 -7.68 -26.88
C TYR A 636 29.69 -7.47 -26.33
N SER A 637 30.64 -7.15 -27.22
CA SER A 637 31.98 -6.62 -26.89
C SER A 637 32.75 -7.47 -25.88
N SER A 638 33.26 -8.63 -26.30
CA SER A 638 34.04 -9.54 -25.47
C SER A 638 33.28 -10.11 -24.25
N SER A 639 31.97 -10.28 -24.38
CA SER A 639 31.17 -11.04 -23.40
C SER A 639 31.40 -12.53 -23.61
N ASN A 640 32.52 -13.03 -23.07
CA ASN A 640 33.05 -14.37 -23.33
C ASN A 640 32.78 -15.36 -22.19
N ASN A 641 32.81 -16.65 -22.50
CA ASN A 641 32.71 -17.75 -21.52
C ASN A 641 31.39 -17.76 -20.72
N ASN A 642 30.31 -17.21 -21.28
CA ASN A 642 28.99 -17.26 -20.66
C ASN A 642 28.26 -18.57 -20.99
N ILE A 643 27.44 -19.03 -20.05
CA ILE A 643 26.60 -20.22 -20.20
C ILE A 643 25.13 -19.78 -20.18
N LEU A 644 24.42 -20.05 -21.27
CA LEU A 644 22.98 -19.82 -21.39
C LEU A 644 22.30 -21.17 -21.52
N ALA A 645 21.60 -21.59 -20.46
CA ALA A 645 20.94 -22.88 -20.40
C ALA A 645 19.43 -22.75 -20.17
N LYS A 646 18.60 -23.50 -20.90
CA LYS A 646 17.15 -23.61 -20.63
C LYS A 646 16.37 -22.30 -20.67
N ASN A 647 16.89 -21.26 -21.34
CA ASN A 647 16.20 -19.96 -21.39
C ASN A 647 15.09 -19.99 -22.46
N ASN A 648 14.03 -19.21 -22.24
CA ASN A 648 12.88 -19.09 -23.13
C ASN A 648 12.84 -17.69 -23.76
N LEU A 649 12.92 -17.64 -25.10
CA LEU A 649 13.05 -16.42 -25.89
C LEU A 649 12.04 -16.44 -27.03
N LYS A 650 10.83 -15.99 -26.73
CA LYS A 650 9.69 -16.05 -27.64
C LYS A 650 9.30 -14.66 -28.15
N SER A 651 8.90 -14.57 -29.41
CA SER A 651 8.23 -13.39 -29.98
C SER A 651 9.03 -12.08 -29.86
N ASN A 652 10.37 -12.14 -29.87
CA ASN A 652 11.17 -10.92 -29.91
C ASN A 652 11.16 -10.34 -31.33
N VAL A 653 11.02 -9.02 -31.43
CA VAL A 653 10.86 -8.30 -32.71
C VAL A 653 12.01 -8.58 -33.67
N HIS A 654 13.24 -8.56 -33.17
CA HIS A 654 14.43 -8.84 -33.97
C HIS A 654 15.00 -10.21 -33.63
N TYR A 655 15.79 -10.30 -32.57
CA TYR A 655 16.59 -11.50 -32.34
C TYR A 655 16.22 -12.16 -31.01
N GLY A 656 16.12 -13.48 -31.00
CA GLY A 656 16.03 -14.25 -29.77
C GLY A 656 17.34 -14.11 -28.99
N ILE A 657 18.42 -14.67 -29.53
CA ILE A 657 19.78 -14.56 -28.99
C ILE A 657 20.68 -13.87 -30.01
N THR A 658 21.48 -12.89 -29.56
CA THR A 658 22.48 -12.24 -30.43
C THR A 658 23.85 -12.19 -29.80
N LEU A 659 24.88 -12.40 -30.62
CA LEU A 659 26.27 -12.23 -30.25
C LEU A 659 26.96 -11.28 -31.22
N SER A 660 27.73 -10.34 -30.70
CA SER A 660 28.59 -9.46 -31.48
C SER A 660 29.94 -9.28 -30.80
N SER A 661 31.00 -9.66 -31.52
CA SER A 661 32.37 -9.75 -30.99
C SER A 661 32.46 -10.49 -29.65
N SER A 662 31.70 -11.60 -29.50
CA SER A 662 31.62 -12.36 -28.27
C SER A 662 31.85 -13.85 -28.54
N SER A 663 32.84 -14.43 -27.87
CA SER A 663 33.41 -15.74 -28.20
C SER A 663 33.41 -16.70 -27.00
N ASN A 664 33.54 -18.00 -27.27
CA ASN A 664 33.64 -19.05 -26.24
C ASN A 664 32.40 -19.17 -25.33
N ASN A 665 31.21 -18.83 -25.82
CA ASN A 665 29.96 -18.97 -25.07
C ASN A 665 29.28 -20.32 -25.36
N THR A 666 28.50 -20.82 -24.40
CA THR A 666 27.79 -22.10 -24.49
C THR A 666 26.29 -21.88 -24.36
N PHE A 667 25.52 -22.41 -25.32
CA PHE A 667 24.06 -22.30 -25.38
C PHE A 667 23.47 -23.70 -25.41
N THR A 668 22.78 -24.08 -24.32
CA THR A 668 22.22 -25.43 -24.17
C THR A 668 20.73 -25.41 -23.84
N ASN A 669 19.93 -26.28 -24.45
CA ASN A 669 18.52 -26.47 -24.07
C ASN A 669 17.64 -25.20 -24.14
N ASN A 670 18.03 -24.17 -24.90
CA ASN A 670 17.24 -22.94 -24.99
C ASN A 670 16.08 -23.12 -25.97
N VAL A 671 14.96 -22.45 -25.70
CA VAL A 671 13.77 -22.43 -26.55
C VAL A 671 13.66 -21.04 -27.17
N VAL A 672 13.83 -20.97 -28.48
CA VAL A 672 13.92 -19.70 -29.23
C VAL A 672 12.91 -19.71 -30.37
N THR A 673 11.79 -19.02 -30.18
CA THR A 673 10.62 -19.18 -31.05
C THR A 673 9.96 -17.88 -31.50
N ASN A 674 9.43 -17.85 -32.74
CA ASN A 674 8.69 -16.71 -33.28
C ASN A 674 9.47 -15.37 -33.31
N ASN A 675 10.80 -15.42 -33.51
CA ASN A 675 11.63 -14.22 -33.63
C ASN A 675 11.96 -13.95 -35.12
N SER A 676 12.37 -12.73 -35.47
CA SER A 676 12.88 -12.47 -36.84
C SER A 676 14.17 -13.26 -37.11
N LYS A 677 15.10 -13.33 -36.16
CA LYS A 677 16.15 -14.35 -36.16
C LYS A 677 16.16 -15.05 -34.81
N GLY A 678 16.19 -16.37 -34.81
CA GLY A 678 16.31 -17.13 -33.57
C GLY A 678 17.64 -16.80 -32.89
N ILE A 679 18.74 -17.17 -33.54
CA ILE A 679 20.09 -16.89 -33.07
C ILE A 679 20.89 -16.15 -34.15
N ALA A 680 21.60 -15.08 -33.80
CA ALA A 680 22.41 -14.32 -34.74
C ALA A 680 23.82 -14.02 -34.20
N LEU A 681 24.85 -14.25 -35.02
CA LEU A 681 26.25 -14.05 -34.66
C LEU A 681 26.95 -13.10 -35.64
N PHE A 682 27.61 -12.09 -35.11
CA PHE A 682 28.28 -11.04 -35.88
C PHE A 682 29.70 -10.75 -35.39
N LEU A 683 30.47 -10.10 -36.27
CA LEU A 683 31.72 -9.40 -35.93
C LEU A 683 32.70 -10.26 -35.12
N THR A 684 33.13 -11.41 -35.66
CA THR A 684 34.12 -12.31 -35.04
C THR A 684 33.67 -12.97 -33.73
N SER A 685 32.38 -13.31 -33.62
CA SER A 685 31.84 -14.13 -32.52
C SER A 685 32.19 -15.60 -32.74
N ASN A 686 33.39 -16.00 -32.30
CA ASN A 686 34.00 -17.27 -32.65
C ASN A 686 33.94 -18.30 -31.49
N ASN A 687 34.14 -19.58 -31.82
CA ASN A 687 34.29 -20.66 -30.83
C ASN A 687 33.10 -20.79 -29.85
N ASN A 688 31.88 -20.43 -30.27
CA ASN A 688 30.68 -20.65 -29.46
C ASN A 688 30.10 -22.05 -29.72
N SER A 689 29.44 -22.63 -28.72
CA SER A 689 28.78 -23.94 -28.81
C SER A 689 27.27 -23.81 -28.66
N PHE A 690 26.51 -24.39 -29.59
CA PHE A 690 25.06 -24.45 -29.60
C PHE A 690 24.63 -25.92 -29.61
N GLU A 691 24.09 -26.38 -28.48
CA GLU A 691 23.73 -27.78 -28.28
C GLU A 691 22.30 -27.92 -27.77
N ASN A 692 21.53 -28.84 -28.36
CA ASN A 692 20.19 -29.19 -27.88
C ASN A 692 19.22 -27.99 -27.75
N ASN A 693 19.29 -26.99 -28.62
CA ASN A 693 18.37 -25.86 -28.61
C ASN A 693 17.19 -26.11 -29.54
N ILE A 694 16.03 -25.57 -29.20
CA ILE A 694 14.83 -25.57 -30.06
C ILE A 694 14.72 -24.21 -30.73
N LEU A 695 14.89 -24.17 -32.05
CA LEU A 695 14.75 -22.96 -32.87
C LEU A 695 13.57 -23.15 -33.81
N SER A 696 12.41 -22.60 -33.46
CA SER A 696 11.18 -22.85 -34.22
C SER A 696 10.38 -21.62 -34.61
N ASN A 697 9.77 -21.66 -35.80
CA ASN A 697 8.90 -20.60 -36.33
C ASN A 697 9.57 -19.22 -36.38
N ASN A 698 10.90 -19.17 -36.48
CA ASN A 698 11.63 -17.91 -36.70
C ASN A 698 11.69 -17.61 -38.21
N PHE A 699 11.90 -16.35 -38.57
CA PHE A 699 12.17 -16.05 -39.99
C PHE A 699 13.53 -16.63 -40.42
N GLU A 700 14.59 -16.42 -39.63
CA GLU A 700 15.84 -17.18 -39.72
C GLU A 700 16.03 -18.00 -38.43
N GLY A 701 16.34 -19.29 -38.51
CA GLY A 701 16.65 -20.13 -37.35
C GLY A 701 17.95 -19.68 -36.69
N ILE A 702 19.07 -19.85 -37.40
CA ILE A 702 20.39 -19.35 -36.98
C ILE A 702 21.13 -18.65 -38.13
N ALA A 703 21.81 -17.55 -37.83
CA ALA A 703 22.54 -16.76 -38.82
C ALA A 703 23.95 -16.37 -38.36
N PHE A 704 24.93 -16.53 -39.26
CA PHE A 704 26.33 -16.18 -39.04
C PHE A 704 26.81 -15.13 -40.04
N SER A 705 27.58 -14.15 -39.53
CA SER A 705 28.32 -13.19 -40.35
C SER A 705 29.72 -12.98 -39.78
N SER A 706 30.74 -13.32 -40.58
CA SER A 706 32.16 -13.22 -40.20
C SER A 706 32.47 -13.84 -38.82
N SER A 707 31.88 -15.01 -38.53
CA SER A 707 31.91 -15.67 -37.23
C SER A 707 32.20 -17.16 -37.41
N ASN A 708 33.36 -17.61 -36.93
CA ASN A 708 33.98 -18.88 -37.30
C ASN A 708 34.20 -19.81 -36.11
N LYS A 709 34.42 -21.10 -36.41
CA LYS A 709 34.74 -22.15 -35.43
C LYS A 709 33.66 -22.34 -34.38
N ASN A 710 32.42 -21.96 -34.68
CA ASN A 710 31.29 -22.29 -33.82
C ASN A 710 30.89 -23.76 -34.07
N ILE A 711 30.38 -24.42 -33.03
CA ILE A 711 29.97 -25.83 -33.05
C ILE A 711 28.46 -25.88 -32.81
N ILE A 712 27.73 -26.53 -33.72
CA ILE A 712 26.26 -26.57 -33.74
C ILE A 712 25.81 -28.01 -33.94
N TYR A 713 25.23 -28.62 -32.92
CA TYR A 713 24.80 -30.02 -32.97
C TYR A 713 23.62 -30.29 -32.03
N LEU A 714 22.82 -31.32 -32.34
CA LEU A 714 21.64 -31.74 -31.59
C LEU A 714 20.53 -30.69 -31.49
N ASN A 715 20.57 -29.63 -32.30
CA ASN A 715 19.54 -28.59 -32.29
C ASN A 715 18.36 -28.99 -33.18
N ASN A 716 17.18 -28.49 -32.84
CA ASN A 716 15.95 -28.70 -33.58
C ASN A 716 15.55 -27.43 -34.33
N PHE A 717 15.77 -27.40 -35.65
CA PHE A 717 15.33 -26.34 -36.53
C PHE A 717 13.96 -26.67 -37.13
N ILE A 718 12.89 -26.06 -36.60
CA ILE A 718 11.51 -26.45 -36.89
C ILE A 718 10.73 -25.29 -37.52
N ASN A 719 10.22 -25.45 -38.74
CA ASN A 719 9.32 -24.51 -39.41
C ASN A 719 9.85 -23.06 -39.47
N ASN A 720 11.17 -22.87 -39.55
CA ASN A 720 11.72 -21.55 -39.82
C ASN A 720 11.57 -21.22 -41.31
N THR A 721 11.47 -19.94 -41.68
CA THR A 721 11.45 -19.57 -43.12
C THR A 721 12.77 -19.92 -43.79
N TYR A 722 13.88 -19.67 -43.09
CA TYR A 722 15.22 -20.13 -43.42
C TYR A 722 15.83 -20.79 -42.18
N ASN A 723 16.22 -22.05 -42.23
CA ASN A 723 16.73 -22.73 -41.04
C ASN A 723 18.12 -22.25 -40.62
N ALA A 724 19.04 -22.08 -41.57
CA ALA A 724 20.38 -21.60 -41.31
C ALA A 724 20.90 -20.69 -42.44
N PHE A 725 21.72 -19.70 -42.09
CA PHE A 725 22.46 -18.84 -43.02
C PHE A 725 23.89 -18.63 -42.51
N SER A 726 24.90 -18.79 -43.37
CA SER A 726 26.33 -18.68 -43.03
C SER A 726 27.09 -17.85 -44.07
N SER A 727 27.30 -16.57 -43.77
CA SER A 727 28.05 -15.65 -44.65
C SER A 727 29.47 -15.41 -44.14
N SER A 728 30.45 -15.62 -45.03
CA SER A 728 31.88 -15.40 -44.74
C SER A 728 32.33 -16.06 -43.43
N SER A 729 31.79 -17.25 -43.16
CA SER A 729 31.90 -17.96 -41.89
C SER A 729 32.17 -19.44 -42.17
N THR A 730 33.00 -20.09 -41.35
CA THR A 730 33.29 -21.52 -41.41
C THR A 730 33.06 -22.12 -40.03
N ASN A 731 32.04 -23.00 -39.93
CA ASN A 731 31.57 -23.58 -38.68
C ASN A 731 31.44 -25.11 -38.77
N THR A 732 31.29 -25.75 -37.62
CA THR A 732 31.12 -27.20 -37.50
C THR A 732 29.69 -27.51 -37.12
N TRP A 733 28.99 -28.29 -37.95
CA TRP A 733 27.55 -28.56 -37.83
C TRP A 733 27.23 -29.95 -37.28
N ASN A 734 28.15 -30.52 -36.51
CA ASN A 734 28.02 -31.81 -35.85
C ASN A 734 28.84 -31.85 -34.56
N SER A 735 28.61 -32.88 -33.74
CA SER A 735 29.39 -33.12 -32.52
C SER A 735 30.88 -33.29 -32.84
N THR A 736 31.76 -32.83 -31.94
CA THR A 736 33.22 -33.00 -32.12
C THR A 736 33.70 -34.40 -31.76
N GLU A 737 32.89 -35.14 -31.00
CA GLU A 737 33.14 -36.52 -30.60
C GLU A 737 31.93 -37.38 -30.96
N LYS A 738 32.14 -38.70 -31.09
CA LYS A 738 31.03 -39.62 -31.31
C LYS A 738 30.17 -39.72 -30.06
N ILE A 739 28.86 -39.67 -30.24
CA ILE A 739 27.86 -39.78 -29.18
C ILE A 739 27.13 -41.11 -29.34
N THR A 740 26.91 -41.80 -28.22
CA THR A 740 26.08 -43.01 -28.18
C THR A 740 24.64 -42.60 -27.95
N TYR A 741 23.74 -43.07 -28.82
CA TYR A 741 22.32 -42.70 -28.81
C TYR A 741 21.44 -43.92 -29.12
N THR A 742 20.15 -43.80 -28.79
CA THR A 742 19.16 -44.83 -29.05
C THR A 742 18.20 -44.34 -30.12
N TYR A 743 18.01 -45.13 -31.17
CA TYR A 743 17.04 -44.86 -32.23
C TYR A 743 16.24 -46.13 -32.53
N ASN A 744 14.91 -46.04 -32.53
CA ASN A 744 14.00 -47.19 -32.70
C ASN A 744 14.35 -48.42 -31.83
N GLY A 745 14.81 -48.17 -30.59
CA GLY A 745 15.17 -49.21 -29.62
C GLY A 745 16.56 -49.84 -29.80
N ASN A 746 17.31 -49.47 -30.83
CA ASN A 746 18.69 -49.93 -31.06
C ASN A 746 19.69 -48.85 -30.64
N GLN A 747 20.89 -49.28 -30.23
CA GLN A 747 21.97 -48.39 -29.81
C GLN A 747 22.99 -48.20 -30.92
N TYR A 748 23.32 -46.94 -31.21
CA TYR A 748 24.27 -46.54 -32.24
C TYR A 748 25.36 -45.65 -31.64
N THR A 749 26.45 -45.44 -32.38
CA THR A 749 27.53 -44.52 -31.97
C THR A 749 28.13 -43.85 -33.20
N SER A 750 27.84 -42.56 -33.35
CA SER A 750 28.26 -41.78 -34.51
C SER A 750 28.48 -40.32 -34.12
N TYR A 751 28.96 -39.51 -35.05
CA TYR A 751 28.83 -38.06 -34.91
C TYR A 751 27.37 -37.68 -35.13
N LEU A 752 26.87 -36.67 -34.41
CA LEU A 752 25.48 -36.25 -34.53
C LEU A 752 25.41 -34.80 -34.96
N GLY A 753 24.60 -34.53 -35.99
CA GLY A 753 24.30 -33.20 -36.50
C GLY A 753 23.03 -32.63 -35.88
N ASN A 754 22.23 -31.94 -36.69
CA ASN A 754 21.04 -31.24 -36.25
C ASN A 754 19.79 -31.79 -36.96
N TYR A 755 18.62 -31.57 -36.35
CA TYR A 755 17.35 -31.85 -37.01
C TYR A 755 16.87 -30.63 -37.81
N TRP A 756 16.42 -30.87 -39.04
CA TRP A 756 15.93 -29.85 -39.96
C TRP A 756 14.55 -30.25 -40.47
N SER A 757 13.52 -29.45 -40.20
CA SER A 757 12.13 -29.80 -40.59
C SER A 757 11.90 -29.87 -42.10
N ASP A 758 12.81 -29.32 -42.90
CA ASP A 758 12.79 -29.35 -44.37
C ASP A 758 13.75 -30.39 -44.96
N TYR A 759 14.41 -31.21 -44.12
CA TYR A 759 15.27 -32.30 -44.59
C TYR A 759 14.45 -33.35 -45.34
N LYS A 760 14.95 -33.75 -46.52
CA LYS A 760 14.29 -34.74 -47.41
C LYS A 760 15.22 -35.88 -47.82
N GLY A 761 16.38 -36.02 -47.15
CA GLY A 761 17.30 -37.11 -47.42
C GLY A 761 16.76 -38.45 -46.93
N SER A 762 17.46 -39.53 -47.32
CA SER A 762 17.16 -40.89 -46.86
C SER A 762 18.09 -41.32 -45.75
N ASP A 763 17.63 -42.26 -44.94
CA ASP A 763 18.41 -43.02 -43.97
C ASP A 763 18.32 -44.50 -44.37
N ALA A 764 19.30 -44.97 -45.15
CA ALA A 764 19.28 -46.30 -45.76
C ALA A 764 19.79 -47.38 -44.81
N ASP A 765 20.65 -47.05 -43.83
CA ASP A 765 21.15 -47.99 -42.84
C ASP A 765 20.29 -48.02 -41.54
N GLY A 766 19.33 -47.10 -41.42
CA GLY A 766 18.33 -47.06 -40.37
C GLY A 766 18.93 -46.65 -39.02
N ASP A 767 20.01 -45.88 -39.03
CA ASP A 767 20.71 -45.43 -37.83
C ASP A 767 20.15 -44.11 -37.25
N GLY A 768 19.16 -43.50 -37.90
CA GLY A 768 18.53 -42.24 -37.49
C GLY A 768 19.28 -40.99 -37.96
N ILE A 769 20.34 -41.15 -38.75
CA ILE A 769 21.12 -40.08 -39.38
C ILE A 769 20.89 -40.15 -40.90
N GLY A 770 20.68 -39.01 -41.53
CA GLY A 770 20.50 -38.93 -42.97
C GLY A 770 21.81 -39.11 -43.75
N ASP A 771 21.78 -39.95 -44.78
CA ASP A 771 22.94 -40.29 -45.62
C ASP A 771 23.41 -39.14 -46.53
N THR A 772 22.55 -38.13 -46.74
CA THR A 772 22.86 -36.98 -47.59
C THR A 772 23.11 -35.74 -46.74
N PRO A 773 24.26 -35.06 -46.85
CA PRO A 773 24.52 -33.84 -46.10
C PRO A 773 23.46 -32.75 -46.34
N TYR A 774 23.08 -32.02 -45.29
CA TYR A 774 22.27 -30.81 -45.41
C TYR A 774 23.19 -29.62 -45.70
N SER A 775 22.96 -28.96 -46.85
CA SER A 775 23.79 -27.86 -47.33
C SER A 775 23.46 -26.54 -46.63
N ILE A 776 24.50 -25.84 -46.17
CA ILE A 776 24.38 -24.58 -45.41
C ILE A 776 25.38 -23.57 -46.00
N ASP A 777 24.98 -22.93 -47.10
CA ASP A 777 25.84 -22.04 -47.89
C ASP A 777 27.16 -22.72 -48.32
N SER A 778 28.28 -22.36 -47.70
CA SER A 778 29.60 -22.99 -47.93
C SER A 778 29.94 -24.13 -46.97
N ASP A 779 29.13 -24.32 -45.92
CA ASP A 779 29.26 -25.38 -44.93
C ASP A 779 28.23 -26.49 -45.19
N ASN A 780 28.36 -27.62 -44.48
CA ASN A 780 27.36 -28.69 -44.50
C ASN A 780 27.22 -29.32 -43.11
N ASP A 781 25.98 -29.69 -42.76
CA ASP A 781 25.72 -30.70 -41.74
C ASP A 781 25.82 -32.08 -42.42
N ASN A 782 26.87 -32.82 -42.10
CA ASN A 782 27.12 -34.14 -42.68
C ASN A 782 26.40 -35.28 -41.93
N TYR A 783 25.74 -34.97 -40.82
CA TYR A 783 25.05 -35.94 -39.97
C TYR A 783 23.64 -35.45 -39.58
N PRO A 784 22.82 -35.01 -40.55
CA PRO A 784 21.49 -34.47 -40.25
C PRO A 784 20.63 -35.54 -39.59
N LEU A 785 19.89 -35.18 -38.55
CA LEU A 785 19.04 -36.13 -37.82
C LEU A 785 17.71 -36.33 -38.54
N MET A 786 17.23 -37.58 -38.56
CA MET A 786 15.95 -37.94 -39.19
C MET A 786 14.73 -37.52 -38.37
N GLU A 787 14.88 -37.34 -37.05
CA GLU A 787 13.83 -36.94 -36.12
C GLU A 787 14.34 -35.86 -35.15
N PRO A 788 13.44 -35.04 -34.56
CA PRO A 788 13.82 -34.06 -33.56
C PRO A 788 14.59 -34.70 -32.39
N TRP A 789 15.73 -34.12 -32.05
CA TRP A 789 16.53 -34.57 -30.92
C TRP A 789 15.81 -34.27 -29.60
N GLY A 790 15.86 -35.21 -28.66
CA GLY A 790 15.17 -35.08 -27.37
C GLY A 790 13.64 -35.26 -27.46
N GLY A 791 13.14 -35.89 -28.53
CA GLY A 791 11.72 -36.14 -28.81
C GLY A 791 10.94 -37.02 -27.82
N GLU A 792 11.48 -37.36 -26.65
CA GLU A 792 10.61 -37.72 -25.53
C GLU A 792 10.00 -36.41 -25.00
N GLN A 793 8.72 -36.17 -25.34
CA GLN A 793 7.93 -35.17 -24.63
C GLN A 793 8.03 -35.46 -23.13
N LEU A 794 8.82 -34.66 -22.42
CA LEU A 794 8.66 -34.54 -20.98
C LEU A 794 7.21 -34.08 -20.73
N PRO A 795 6.51 -34.66 -19.75
CA PRO A 795 5.15 -34.26 -19.45
C PRO A 795 5.13 -32.75 -19.20
N ASP A 796 4.17 -32.08 -19.83
CA ASP A 796 3.99 -30.65 -19.65
C ASP A 796 3.25 -30.50 -18.31
N LEU A 797 4.01 -30.33 -17.23
CA LEU A 797 3.51 -30.37 -15.87
C LEU A 797 3.03 -28.98 -15.43
N THR A 798 1.78 -28.89 -14.98
CA THR A 798 1.27 -27.70 -14.29
C THR A 798 0.95 -28.00 -12.83
N LEU A 799 1.13 -26.98 -12.01
CA LEU A 799 0.76 -26.97 -10.60
C LEU A 799 0.16 -25.59 -10.31
N SER A 800 -1.12 -25.53 -9.99
CA SER A 800 -1.81 -24.32 -9.56
C SER A 800 -1.96 -24.28 -8.03
N SER A 801 -2.30 -23.11 -7.47
CA SER A 801 -2.55 -22.98 -6.03
C SER A 801 -3.71 -23.86 -5.54
N SER A 802 -4.70 -24.12 -6.40
CA SER A 802 -5.80 -25.05 -6.11
C SER A 802 -5.37 -26.52 -6.06
N ASP A 803 -4.20 -26.86 -6.57
CA ASP A 803 -3.69 -28.24 -6.60
C ASP A 803 -2.85 -28.59 -5.36
N ILE A 804 -2.59 -27.62 -4.49
CA ILE A 804 -1.83 -27.77 -3.25
C ILE A 804 -2.82 -27.74 -2.09
N SER A 805 -2.82 -28.79 -1.29
CA SER A 805 -3.64 -28.92 -0.09
C SER A 805 -2.78 -29.18 1.14
N PHE A 806 -3.20 -28.60 2.25
CA PHE A 806 -2.56 -28.74 3.55
C PHE A 806 -3.46 -29.58 4.45
N SER A 807 -2.88 -30.52 5.21
CA SER A 807 -3.63 -31.28 6.22
C SER A 807 -4.22 -30.37 7.30
N ASN A 808 -3.62 -29.21 7.55
CA ASN A 808 -4.12 -28.14 8.41
C ASN A 808 -3.68 -26.78 7.83
N PRO A 809 -4.60 -25.88 7.44
CA PRO A 809 -4.27 -24.58 6.84
C PRO A 809 -3.78 -23.54 7.86
N ASN A 810 -3.98 -23.75 9.18
CA ASN A 810 -3.50 -22.87 10.25
C ASN A 810 -2.78 -23.68 11.35
N PRO A 811 -1.57 -24.20 11.09
CA PRO A 811 -0.83 -24.98 12.08
C PRO A 811 -0.26 -24.10 13.19
N ALA A 812 -0.21 -24.65 14.41
CA ALA A 812 0.49 -24.01 15.52
C ALA A 812 2.02 -24.15 15.36
N ILE A 813 2.78 -23.25 16.00
CA ILE A 813 4.25 -23.29 15.97
C ILE A 813 4.76 -24.62 16.55
N GLY A 814 5.48 -25.39 15.73
CA GLY A 814 6.03 -26.71 16.09
C GLY A 814 5.18 -27.92 15.66
N GLU A 815 3.99 -27.70 15.08
CA GLU A 815 3.14 -28.75 14.53
C GLU A 815 3.68 -29.27 13.19
N THR A 816 3.65 -30.59 13.00
CA THR A 816 4.04 -31.23 11.73
C THR A 816 2.80 -31.35 10.83
N ILE A 817 2.81 -30.69 9.68
CA ILE A 817 1.75 -30.81 8.67
C ILE A 817 2.20 -31.62 7.46
N THR A 818 1.23 -32.21 6.76
CA THR A 818 1.43 -32.88 5.47
C THR A 818 0.92 -31.97 4.37
N ILE A 819 1.75 -31.73 3.35
CA ILE A 819 1.41 -30.97 2.15
C ILE A 819 1.22 -31.98 1.01
N THR A 820 0.06 -31.96 0.38
CA THR A 820 -0.23 -32.81 -0.79
C THR A 820 -0.38 -31.92 -2.01
N ALA A 821 0.45 -32.13 -3.02
CA ALA A 821 0.39 -31.44 -4.30
C ALA A 821 -0.01 -32.42 -5.41
N THR A 822 -1.01 -32.06 -6.22
CA THR A 822 -1.40 -32.81 -7.41
C THR A 822 -0.81 -32.13 -8.64
N ILE A 823 0.07 -32.82 -9.36
CA ILE A 823 0.70 -32.26 -10.56
C ILE A 823 -0.06 -32.79 -11.78
N HIS A 824 -0.53 -31.88 -12.65
CA HIS A 824 -1.26 -32.25 -13.85
C HIS A 824 -0.34 -32.28 -15.06
N ASN A 825 -0.35 -33.39 -15.80
CA ASN A 825 0.24 -33.43 -17.14
C ASN A 825 -0.79 -32.87 -18.12
N ILE A 826 -0.54 -31.67 -18.63
CA ILE A 826 -1.38 -30.99 -19.62
C ILE A 826 -0.84 -31.16 -21.05
N GLY A 827 0.26 -31.90 -21.22
CA GLY A 827 0.82 -32.26 -22.52
C GLY A 827 0.24 -33.56 -23.08
N ASN A 828 0.65 -33.92 -24.29
CA ASN A 828 0.23 -35.16 -24.97
C ASN A 828 1.03 -36.41 -24.56
N ALA A 829 1.88 -36.32 -23.54
CA ALA A 829 2.72 -37.44 -23.08
C ALA A 829 1.92 -38.45 -22.24
N ALA A 830 2.22 -39.76 -22.37
CA ALA A 830 1.61 -40.81 -21.55
C ALA A 830 2.15 -40.79 -20.11
N ALA A 831 1.28 -41.04 -19.13
CA ALA A 831 1.54 -40.86 -17.69
C ALA A 831 2.54 -41.86 -17.04
N SER A 832 3.29 -42.64 -17.82
CA SER A 832 4.21 -43.68 -17.31
C SER A 832 5.69 -43.28 -17.27
N ASN A 833 6.03 -42.02 -17.57
CA ASN A 833 7.39 -41.48 -17.43
C ASN A 833 7.51 -40.61 -16.18
#